data_AF-H2ZST9-F1
#
_entry.id   AF-H2ZST9-F1
#
_cell.length_a   1.000
_cell.length_b   1.000
_cell.length_c   1.000
_cell.angle_alpha   90.00
_cell.angle_beta   90.00
_cell.angle_gamma   90.00
#
_symmetry.space_group_name_H-M   'P 1'
#
loop_
_entity.id
_entity.type
_entity.pdbx_description
1 polymer ?
#
loop_
_entity_poly.entity_id
_entity_poly.type
_entity_poly.pdbx_seq_one_letter_code
_entity_poly.pdbx_strand_id
1 'polypeptide(L)'
;MTDVVKQNLRVFRKYIEGILRPSYVLSYMNTWLPKDVIEHVLSKEEAGPTSAANFFLEHLLRLESEGWFQGFLDGLGAIGYTGLKEAIEKWDFSEIESLALHRELLKRVEVVFIRNIKPNEVLIHLDSCLLLREREEIQQLTQNKGNIAGAVKLVECLQRSDKKSWPKNLLLALEECNYINLVDLWKPESDGDKVECAKSEEEENGFTGAVTIQYHYTEDVEMEDCSENACLTPDTVNVLAFDNLKLRKYQLELAESAFQGKNTIVCAPTGCGKTRVALAISEHHLKNAPEGVKRKIVFMATKVPVYEQQYGLFKEHFENLGYSVVGFCGEKGMDVPVGMYMEQNNIIVLTPQILVNVLEDATVPSLSMFSMLIFDECHNTVKNHPYNVLMRNYIDAKLNSSQTAPLPQIVGLTASVGVGNSRSVQQAVDHICHLCASLDVNVISTVRENKEELERYVYVPEKSFRLVEKRSADPFKENISIIMLDIEQLAKKLYPIDTLSNIQSRGYGTQKYEQWITVVQQKCRTLEMEDKEKESQICRMLFTYTEQLRKYNDALLINEDARTKDALEYLQKFFADVQDGGFDETEQQLAHKFEDMVPQLLAIAEDESNENPKLVELKFIIEEEYRNNQETRTLLFVQTRSLVDALKKWIEETPTLRFLKPDILIGRGRRENITGMTLPSQKDVLQSFKNNSESKILIATSVADEGIDIAQCNLVLLYEYVGNVIKMIQVRGRGRAKGSKCILVTSKSEQVEKEKMNMLHEKIMDNAIELLQKDNQAYLTSKVMNLQKEEKRLREFKRVIERKKTKKGGSRRLVCGKCKTFACKAEDIKTIKNSHHVVMNDSFEERYATQPHKKPRSFDGIMKKNKLFCKECGYDWGITASYLTIENLPVIKIESFVVINDETPAQQQQHFKSWKDVDFEMEEFGL
;
A
#
# COMPACT_ATOMS: atom_id res chain seq x y z
N MET A 1 34.26 -57.70 -14.66
CA MET A 1 33.63 -56.40 -15.01
C MET A 1 32.40 -56.09 -14.16
N THR A 2 31.60 -57.08 -13.76
CA THR A 2 30.31 -56.91 -13.07
C THR A 2 30.38 -56.20 -11.72
N ASP A 3 31.39 -56.46 -10.87
CA ASP A 3 31.44 -55.83 -9.53
C ASP A 3 31.82 -54.35 -9.56
N VAL A 4 32.75 -53.95 -10.43
CA VAL A 4 33.16 -52.54 -10.62
C VAL A 4 32.00 -51.72 -11.18
N VAL A 5 31.26 -52.28 -12.16
CA VAL A 5 30.06 -51.63 -12.73
C VAL A 5 28.98 -51.45 -11.65
N LYS A 6 28.71 -52.48 -10.84
CA LYS A 6 27.73 -52.38 -9.75
C LYS A 6 28.17 -51.37 -8.67
N GLN A 7 29.46 -51.31 -8.36
CA GLN A 7 29.99 -50.33 -7.42
C GLN A 7 29.85 -48.91 -7.96
N ASN A 8 30.19 -48.67 -9.22
CA ASN A 8 30.08 -47.34 -9.83
C ASN A 8 28.62 -46.89 -9.98
N LEU A 9 27.69 -47.79 -10.36
CA LEU A 9 26.25 -47.48 -10.37
C LEU A 9 25.72 -47.09 -8.98
N ARG A 10 26.26 -47.68 -7.89
CA ARG A 10 25.92 -47.27 -6.51
C ARG A 10 26.44 -45.88 -6.19
N VAL A 11 27.67 -45.55 -6.62
CA VAL A 11 28.29 -44.24 -6.37
C VAL A 11 27.52 -43.12 -7.08
N PHE A 12 27.20 -43.31 -8.36
CA PHE A 12 26.53 -42.29 -9.18
C PHE A 12 24.99 -42.40 -9.18
N ARG A 13 24.43 -43.19 -8.27
CA ARG A 13 23.00 -43.50 -8.16
C ARG A 13 22.12 -42.24 -8.17
N LYS A 14 22.51 -41.20 -7.43
CA LYS A 14 21.75 -39.94 -7.31
C LYS A 14 21.54 -39.24 -8.66
N TYR A 15 22.52 -39.28 -9.56
CA TYR A 15 22.43 -38.66 -10.89
C TYR A 15 21.44 -39.40 -11.78
N ILE A 16 21.51 -40.73 -11.75
CA ILE A 16 20.64 -41.59 -12.56
C ILE A 16 19.19 -41.47 -12.07
N GLU A 17 18.95 -41.46 -10.75
CA GLU A 17 17.63 -41.28 -10.16
C GLU A 17 16.98 -39.93 -10.48
N GLY A 18 17.78 -38.87 -10.58
CA GLY A 18 17.31 -37.53 -10.91
C GLY A 18 16.88 -37.35 -12.37
N ILE A 19 17.27 -38.25 -13.26
CA ILE A 19 17.08 -38.14 -14.72
C ILE A 19 16.15 -39.23 -15.24
N LEU A 20 16.47 -40.49 -14.95
CA LEU A 20 15.84 -41.65 -15.58
C LEU A 20 14.35 -41.74 -15.26
N ARG A 21 13.52 -41.98 -16.28
CA ARG A 21 12.16 -42.52 -16.14
C ARG A 21 12.17 -43.98 -16.57
N PRO A 22 12.04 -44.93 -15.63
CA PRO A 22 12.15 -46.35 -15.95
C PRO A 22 11.15 -46.82 -17.01
N SER A 23 9.90 -46.33 -16.98
CA SER A 23 8.84 -46.67 -17.94
C SER A 23 9.29 -46.64 -19.40
N TYR A 24 10.21 -45.74 -19.77
CA TYR A 24 10.70 -45.62 -21.13
C TYR A 24 11.70 -46.71 -21.50
N VAL A 25 12.52 -47.18 -20.55
CA VAL A 25 13.61 -48.14 -20.80
C VAL A 25 13.20 -49.59 -20.52
N LEU A 26 12.13 -49.82 -19.74
CA LEU A 26 11.67 -51.17 -19.34
C LEU A 26 11.47 -52.13 -20.52
N SER A 27 10.97 -51.63 -21.67
CA SER A 27 10.77 -52.46 -22.86
C SER A 27 12.04 -53.14 -23.40
N TYR A 28 13.20 -52.53 -23.16
CA TYR A 28 14.52 -53.07 -23.51
C TYR A 28 15.11 -53.97 -22.41
N MET A 29 14.52 -53.95 -21.21
CA MET A 29 15.00 -54.72 -20.06
C MET A 29 14.18 -55.98 -19.76
N ASN A 30 13.16 -56.27 -20.56
CA ASN A 30 12.27 -57.43 -20.43
C ASN A 30 13.00 -58.79 -20.39
N THR A 31 14.18 -58.88 -21.00
CA THR A 31 15.00 -60.11 -21.01
C THR A 31 15.61 -60.42 -19.65
N TRP A 32 15.87 -59.39 -18.83
CA TRP A 32 16.58 -59.53 -17.56
C TRP A 32 15.71 -59.22 -16.33
N LEU A 33 14.59 -58.50 -16.49
CA LEU A 33 13.68 -58.15 -15.41
C LEU A 33 12.41 -59.03 -15.42
N PRO A 34 12.04 -59.63 -14.28
CA PRO A 34 10.75 -60.32 -14.11
C PRO A 34 9.55 -59.39 -14.32
N LYS A 35 8.42 -59.95 -14.79
CA LYS A 35 7.20 -59.17 -15.08
C LYS A 35 6.60 -58.46 -13.85
N ASP A 36 6.67 -59.10 -12.68
CA ASP A 36 6.26 -58.54 -11.40
C ASP A 36 7.09 -57.31 -11.00
N VAL A 37 8.40 -57.33 -11.29
CA VAL A 37 9.28 -56.17 -11.06
C VAL A 37 8.93 -55.03 -12.01
N ILE A 38 8.65 -55.34 -13.28
CA ILE A 38 8.26 -54.35 -14.29
C ILE A 38 6.95 -53.65 -13.88
N GLU A 39 5.92 -54.41 -13.49
CA GLU A 39 4.64 -53.87 -13.02
C GLU A 39 4.80 -53.00 -11.76
N HIS A 40 5.66 -53.41 -10.83
CA HIS A 40 5.92 -52.64 -9.61
C HIS A 40 6.69 -51.34 -9.88
N VAL A 41 7.62 -51.34 -10.85
CA VAL A 41 8.32 -50.13 -11.29
C VAL A 41 7.31 -49.14 -11.88
N LEU A 42 6.39 -49.60 -12.73
CA LEU A 42 5.34 -48.76 -13.33
C LEU A 42 4.41 -48.17 -12.27
N SER A 43 3.97 -48.98 -11.30
CA SER A 43 3.13 -48.50 -10.18
C SER A 43 3.84 -47.45 -9.32
N LYS A 44 5.14 -47.61 -9.04
CA LYS A 44 5.91 -46.59 -8.31
C LYS A 44 6.09 -45.30 -9.09
N GLU A 45 6.08 -45.36 -10.41
CA GLU A 45 6.25 -44.19 -11.26
C GLU A 45 5.05 -43.24 -11.19
N GLU A 46 3.85 -43.77 -10.92
CA GLU A 46 2.64 -42.97 -10.65
C GLU A 46 2.78 -42.11 -9.39
N ALA A 47 3.53 -42.58 -8.38
CA ALA A 47 3.84 -41.82 -7.16
C ALA A 47 5.04 -40.86 -7.35
N GLY A 48 5.89 -41.09 -8.35
CA GLY A 48 6.97 -40.18 -8.72
C GLY A 48 8.14 -40.87 -9.43
N PRO A 49 8.72 -40.27 -10.49
CA PRO A 49 9.73 -40.90 -11.33
C PRO A 49 11.05 -41.20 -10.61
N THR A 50 11.44 -40.36 -9.64
CA THR A 50 12.67 -40.57 -8.85
C THR A 50 12.57 -41.83 -7.97
N SER A 51 11.40 -42.10 -7.38
CA SER A 51 11.16 -43.29 -6.54
C SER A 51 11.16 -44.57 -7.38
N ALA A 52 10.58 -44.51 -8.58
CA ALA A 52 10.63 -45.61 -9.55
C ALA A 52 12.06 -45.88 -10.03
N ALA A 53 12.82 -44.84 -10.38
CA ALA A 53 14.21 -44.97 -10.82
C ALA A 53 15.10 -45.58 -9.74
N ASN A 54 14.90 -45.17 -8.49
CA ASN A 54 15.57 -45.73 -7.33
C ASN A 54 15.29 -47.25 -7.21
N PHE A 55 14.01 -47.66 -7.24
CA PHE A 55 13.62 -49.06 -7.13
C PHE A 55 14.11 -49.92 -8.31
N PHE A 56 14.07 -49.36 -9.51
CA PHE A 56 14.60 -49.99 -10.73
C PHE A 56 16.11 -50.23 -10.63
N LEU A 57 16.88 -49.24 -10.16
CA LEU A 57 18.33 -49.38 -9.96
C LEU A 57 18.69 -50.41 -8.89
N GLU A 58 17.92 -50.52 -7.80
CA GLU A 58 18.15 -51.58 -6.81
C GLU A 58 18.01 -52.99 -7.39
N HIS A 59 17.08 -53.18 -8.31
CA HIS A 59 16.89 -54.46 -8.98
C HIS A 59 17.98 -54.72 -10.02
N LEU A 60 18.43 -53.71 -10.77
CA LEU A 60 19.56 -53.85 -11.69
C LEU A 60 20.84 -54.28 -10.96
N LEU A 61 21.10 -53.73 -9.76
CA LEU A 61 22.27 -54.08 -8.94
C LEU A 61 22.25 -55.54 -8.45
N ARG A 62 21.07 -56.18 -8.41
CA ARG A 62 20.89 -57.59 -8.01
C ARG A 62 21.01 -58.57 -9.18
N LEU A 63 21.05 -58.10 -10.43
CA LEU A 63 21.17 -58.98 -11.60
C LEU A 63 22.56 -59.61 -11.71
N GLU A 64 22.60 -60.91 -11.98
CA GLU A 64 23.84 -61.70 -12.19
C GLU A 64 23.95 -62.26 -13.62
N SER A 65 22.92 -62.06 -14.44
CA SER A 65 22.86 -62.50 -15.84
C SER A 65 23.88 -61.79 -16.73
N GLU A 66 24.42 -62.46 -17.75
CA GLU A 66 25.34 -61.78 -18.67
C GLU A 66 24.61 -60.77 -19.58
N GLY A 67 25.27 -59.67 -19.91
CA GLY A 67 24.79 -58.69 -20.89
C GLY A 67 23.76 -57.67 -20.41
N TRP A 68 23.25 -57.73 -19.16
CA TRP A 68 22.23 -56.78 -18.68
C TRP A 68 22.69 -55.32 -18.71
N PHE A 69 23.98 -55.06 -18.44
CA PHE A 69 24.52 -53.71 -18.42
C PHE A 69 24.59 -53.10 -19.83
N GLN A 70 24.98 -53.90 -20.82
CA GLN A 70 24.96 -53.46 -22.21
C GLN A 70 23.52 -53.27 -22.70
N GLY A 71 22.60 -54.18 -22.34
CA GLY A 71 21.18 -54.03 -22.62
C GLY A 71 20.57 -52.75 -22.03
N PHE A 72 21.01 -52.36 -20.82
CA PHE A 72 20.61 -51.10 -20.19
C PHE A 72 21.14 -49.88 -20.96
N LEU A 73 22.43 -49.88 -21.33
CA LEU A 73 23.03 -48.81 -22.13
C LEU A 73 22.43 -48.69 -23.54
N ASP A 74 22.09 -49.82 -24.16
CA ASP A 74 21.43 -49.86 -25.46
C ASP A 74 20.00 -49.33 -25.35
N GLY A 75 19.27 -49.67 -24.28
CA GLY A 75 17.95 -49.13 -23.99
C GLY A 75 17.97 -47.61 -23.74
N LEU A 76 18.96 -47.10 -22.99
CA LEU A 76 19.15 -45.65 -22.83
C LEU A 76 19.41 -44.97 -24.18
N GLY A 77 20.28 -45.55 -25.01
CA GLY A 77 20.59 -45.03 -26.34
C GLY A 77 19.39 -45.01 -27.28
N ALA A 78 18.60 -46.09 -27.31
CA ALA A 78 17.45 -46.24 -28.20
C ALA A 78 16.30 -45.29 -27.85
N ILE A 79 16.11 -44.97 -26.56
CA ILE A 79 15.10 -44.01 -26.10
C ILE A 79 15.55 -42.56 -26.28
N GLY A 80 16.86 -42.33 -26.36
CA GLY A 80 17.43 -41.01 -26.53
C GLY A 80 18.03 -40.41 -25.27
N TYR A 81 18.29 -41.18 -24.20
CA TYR A 81 19.08 -40.77 -23.02
C TYR A 81 20.59 -40.74 -23.33
N THR A 82 20.99 -40.01 -24.37
CA THR A 82 22.37 -39.97 -24.87
C THR A 82 23.39 -39.43 -23.86
N GLY A 83 23.03 -38.39 -23.09
CA GLY A 83 23.94 -37.80 -22.10
C GLY A 83 24.10 -38.69 -20.87
N LEU A 84 23.01 -39.31 -20.42
CA LEU A 84 23.06 -40.29 -19.33
C LEU A 84 23.80 -41.57 -19.74
N LYS A 85 23.62 -42.04 -20.99
CA LYS A 85 24.38 -43.19 -21.53
C LYS A 85 25.87 -42.90 -21.54
N GLU A 86 26.29 -41.77 -22.11
CA GLU A 86 27.69 -41.37 -22.20
C GLU A 86 28.33 -41.19 -20.81
N ALA A 87 27.60 -40.60 -19.86
CA ALA A 87 28.04 -40.44 -18.48
C ALA A 87 28.26 -41.78 -17.77
N ILE A 88 27.39 -42.78 -18.01
CA ILE A 88 27.52 -44.12 -17.42
C ILE A 88 28.64 -44.92 -18.10
N GLU A 89 28.82 -44.79 -19.42
CA GLU A 89 29.89 -45.46 -20.17
C GLU A 89 31.28 -44.95 -19.76
N LYS A 90 31.42 -43.64 -19.57
CA LYS A 90 32.68 -42.97 -19.19
C LYS A 90 32.88 -42.83 -17.68
N TRP A 91 31.85 -43.10 -16.88
CA TRP A 91 31.79 -42.80 -15.44
C TRP A 91 32.10 -41.35 -15.08
N ASP A 92 31.67 -40.41 -15.94
CA ASP A 92 31.86 -38.97 -15.76
C ASP A 92 30.51 -38.26 -15.81
N PHE A 93 30.11 -37.67 -14.69
CA PHE A 93 28.84 -36.95 -14.52
C PHE A 93 29.03 -35.43 -14.42
N SER A 94 30.24 -34.93 -14.69
CA SER A 94 30.57 -33.49 -14.57
C SER A 94 29.67 -32.61 -15.44
N GLU A 95 29.32 -33.05 -16.66
CA GLU A 95 28.41 -32.32 -17.53
C GLU A 95 26.98 -32.28 -16.98
N ILE A 96 26.51 -33.35 -16.36
CA ILE A 96 25.20 -33.41 -15.71
C ILE A 96 25.17 -32.52 -14.46
N GLU A 97 26.27 -32.51 -13.68
CA GLU A 97 26.42 -31.63 -12.52
C GLU A 97 26.36 -30.15 -12.92
N SER A 98 26.95 -29.77 -14.06
CA SER A 98 26.90 -28.38 -14.56
C SER A 98 25.48 -27.87 -14.86
N LEU A 99 24.51 -28.77 -15.02
CA LEU A 99 23.10 -28.43 -15.23
C LEU A 99 22.36 -28.16 -13.92
N ALA A 100 22.93 -28.47 -12.75
CA ALA A 100 22.29 -28.26 -11.45
C ALA A 100 21.89 -26.78 -11.23
N LEU A 101 22.78 -25.84 -11.56
CA LEU A 101 22.52 -24.40 -11.47
C LEU A 101 21.31 -23.96 -12.32
N HIS A 102 21.20 -24.48 -13.54
CA HIS A 102 20.09 -24.17 -14.44
C HIS A 102 18.78 -24.82 -13.99
N ARG A 103 18.84 -26.00 -13.36
CA ARG A 103 17.67 -26.66 -12.75
C ARG A 103 17.17 -25.91 -11.52
N GLU A 104 18.06 -25.36 -10.69
CA GLU A 104 17.70 -24.49 -9.56
C GLU A 104 17.11 -23.16 -10.02
N LEU A 105 17.67 -22.55 -11.07
CA LEU A 105 17.11 -21.36 -11.69
C LEU A 105 15.69 -21.64 -12.23
N LEU A 106 15.50 -22.74 -12.95
CA LEU A 106 14.19 -23.14 -13.47
C LEU A 106 13.16 -23.34 -12.34
N LYS A 107 13.55 -23.92 -11.20
CA LYS A 107 12.70 -24.03 -10.01
C LYS A 107 12.34 -22.67 -9.41
N ARG A 108 13.27 -21.72 -9.39
CA ARG A 108 13.05 -20.36 -8.87
C ARG A 108 12.05 -19.58 -9.73
N VAL A 109 12.07 -19.78 -11.04
CA VAL A 109 11.17 -19.10 -12.00
C VAL A 109 9.96 -19.93 -12.40
N GLU A 110 9.82 -21.15 -11.87
CA GLU A 110 8.81 -22.16 -12.25
C GLU A 110 7.38 -21.59 -12.26
N VAL A 111 6.99 -20.86 -11.22
CA VAL A 111 5.64 -20.28 -11.10
C VAL A 111 5.38 -19.23 -12.19
N VAL A 112 6.38 -18.42 -12.52
CA VAL A 112 6.28 -17.38 -13.56
C VAL A 112 6.32 -18.02 -14.94
N PHE A 113 7.13 -19.05 -15.13
CA PHE A 113 7.24 -19.83 -16.36
C PHE A 113 5.92 -20.54 -16.69
N ILE A 114 5.34 -21.27 -15.73
CA ILE A 114 4.09 -22.03 -15.92
C ILE A 114 2.91 -21.13 -16.29
N ARG A 115 2.82 -19.92 -15.71
CA ARG A 115 1.69 -19.00 -15.91
C ARG A 115 1.72 -18.28 -17.26
N ASN A 116 2.90 -18.09 -17.84
CA ASN A 116 3.09 -17.19 -18.99
C ASN A 116 3.43 -17.92 -20.29
N ILE A 117 3.89 -19.17 -20.24
CA ILE A 117 4.26 -19.93 -21.45
C ILE A 117 3.09 -20.68 -22.07
N LYS A 118 3.07 -20.71 -23.40
CA LYS A 118 2.29 -21.68 -24.17
C LYS A 118 3.20 -22.83 -24.62
N PRO A 119 3.03 -24.05 -24.08
CA PRO A 119 3.94 -25.16 -24.35
C PRO A 119 4.10 -25.49 -25.83
N ASN A 120 3.01 -25.42 -26.61
CA ASN A 120 3.05 -25.75 -28.04
C ASN A 120 3.90 -24.78 -28.88
N GLU A 121 4.05 -23.52 -28.45
CA GLU A 121 4.90 -22.54 -29.16
C GLU A 121 6.38 -22.82 -28.86
N VAL A 122 6.71 -23.01 -27.58
CA VAL A 122 8.09 -23.26 -27.12
C VAL A 122 8.60 -24.64 -27.53
N LEU A 123 7.72 -25.64 -27.57
CA LEU A 123 8.09 -27.01 -27.91
C LEU A 123 8.76 -27.11 -29.27
N ILE A 124 8.39 -26.31 -30.27
CA ILE A 124 8.97 -26.35 -31.63
C ILE A 124 10.49 -26.14 -31.60
N HIS A 125 10.98 -25.38 -30.61
CA HIS A 125 12.40 -25.02 -30.47
C HIS A 125 13.17 -25.95 -29.52
N LEU A 126 12.49 -26.89 -28.86
CA LEU A 126 13.07 -27.83 -27.89
C LEU A 126 13.26 -29.25 -28.45
N ASP A 127 13.39 -29.38 -29.79
CA ASP A 127 13.51 -30.66 -30.53
C ASP A 127 14.64 -31.54 -30.01
N SER A 128 15.76 -30.94 -29.64
CA SER A 128 16.95 -31.65 -29.18
C SER A 128 17.06 -31.78 -27.65
N CYS A 129 16.07 -31.31 -26.89
CA CYS A 129 16.17 -31.11 -25.43
C CYS A 129 15.35 -32.13 -24.61
N LEU A 130 14.31 -32.68 -25.23
CA LEU A 130 13.32 -33.56 -24.62
C LEU A 130 13.24 -34.88 -25.38
N LEU A 131 12.81 -35.94 -24.72
CA LEU A 131 12.57 -37.23 -25.37
C LEU A 131 11.30 -37.17 -26.23
N LEU A 132 11.24 -37.95 -27.31
CA LEU A 132 10.08 -37.96 -28.22
C LEU A 132 8.76 -38.21 -27.47
N ARG A 133 8.74 -39.17 -26.55
CA ARG A 133 7.55 -39.50 -25.73
C ARG A 133 7.14 -38.37 -24.78
N GLU A 134 8.10 -37.67 -24.18
CA GLU A 134 7.83 -36.53 -23.30
C GLU A 134 7.11 -35.40 -24.06
N ARG A 135 7.47 -35.21 -25.33
CA ARG A 135 6.91 -34.16 -26.17
C ARG A 135 5.48 -34.48 -26.59
N GLU A 136 5.22 -35.74 -26.96
CA GLU A 136 3.87 -36.23 -27.20
C GLU A 136 2.99 -36.12 -25.95
N GLU A 137 3.52 -36.46 -24.76
CA GLU A 137 2.82 -36.30 -23.48
C GLU A 137 2.49 -34.84 -23.18
N ILE A 138 3.44 -33.92 -23.37
CA ILE A 138 3.21 -32.48 -23.15
C ILE A 138 2.13 -31.97 -24.11
N GLN A 139 2.22 -32.32 -25.40
CA GLN A 139 1.21 -31.90 -26.40
C GLN A 139 -0.18 -32.44 -26.06
N GLN A 140 -0.29 -33.71 -25.66
CA GLN A 140 -1.56 -34.32 -25.25
C GLN A 140 -2.13 -33.65 -24.00
N LEU A 141 -1.30 -33.35 -22.99
CA LEU A 141 -1.73 -32.65 -21.78
C LEU A 141 -2.15 -31.21 -22.05
N THR A 142 -1.42 -30.50 -22.93
CA THR A 142 -1.80 -29.15 -23.38
C THR A 142 -3.15 -29.15 -24.09
N GLN A 143 -3.41 -30.12 -24.96
CA GLN A 143 -4.68 -30.24 -25.69
C GLN A 143 -5.86 -30.63 -24.78
N ASN A 144 -5.65 -31.59 -23.86
CA ASN A 144 -6.73 -32.16 -23.06
C ASN A 144 -7.02 -31.39 -21.76
N LYS A 145 -6.01 -30.76 -21.15
CA LYS A 145 -6.09 -30.12 -19.83
C LYS A 145 -5.64 -28.65 -19.83
N GLY A 146 -5.30 -28.09 -20.98
CA GLY A 146 -4.95 -26.69 -21.16
C GLY A 146 -3.45 -26.38 -20.97
N ASN A 147 -3.08 -25.14 -21.29
CA ASN A 147 -1.67 -24.69 -21.36
C ASN A 147 -0.92 -24.83 -20.03
N ILE A 148 -1.58 -24.61 -18.90
CA ILE A 148 -0.96 -24.69 -17.57
C ILE A 148 -0.51 -26.13 -17.27
N ALA A 149 -1.37 -27.12 -17.50
CA ALA A 149 -1.03 -28.52 -17.28
C ALA A 149 0.13 -28.99 -18.17
N GLY A 150 0.16 -28.53 -19.43
CA GLY A 150 1.29 -28.77 -20.31
C GLY A 150 2.57 -28.06 -19.88
N ALA A 151 2.47 -26.84 -19.36
CA ALA A 151 3.63 -26.07 -18.91
C ALA A 151 4.26 -26.67 -17.64
N VAL A 152 3.44 -27.17 -16.71
CA VAL A 152 3.91 -27.95 -15.55
C VAL A 152 4.68 -29.19 -16.02
N LYS A 153 4.14 -29.94 -16.99
CA LYS A 153 4.80 -31.13 -17.53
C LYS A 153 6.10 -30.80 -18.25
N LEU A 154 6.13 -29.70 -19.02
CA LEU A 154 7.32 -29.21 -19.71
C LEU A 154 8.45 -28.89 -18.71
N VAL A 155 8.14 -28.20 -17.62
CA VAL A 155 9.12 -27.90 -16.56
C VAL A 155 9.62 -29.18 -15.89
N GLU A 156 8.72 -30.13 -15.59
CA GLU A 156 9.07 -31.44 -15.02
C GLU A 156 10.07 -32.20 -15.91
N CYS A 157 9.86 -32.20 -17.24
CA CYS A 157 10.76 -32.86 -18.20
C CYS A 157 12.10 -32.12 -18.34
N LEU A 158 12.11 -30.78 -18.39
CA LEU A 158 13.35 -30.00 -18.46
C LEU A 158 14.20 -30.14 -17.20
N GLN A 159 13.58 -30.20 -16.01
CA GLN A 159 14.28 -30.45 -14.74
C GLN A 159 14.99 -31.81 -14.72
N ARG A 160 14.54 -32.77 -15.53
CA ARG A 160 15.12 -34.12 -15.65
C ARG A 160 15.95 -34.34 -16.91
N SER A 161 16.08 -33.33 -17.78
CA SER A 161 16.81 -33.46 -19.05
C SER A 161 18.29 -33.75 -18.83
N ASP A 162 18.84 -34.70 -19.58
CA ASP A 162 20.25 -35.09 -19.61
C ASP A 162 21.06 -34.34 -20.68
N LYS A 163 20.46 -33.37 -21.38
CA LYS A 163 21.05 -32.69 -22.53
C LYS A 163 21.74 -31.39 -22.11
N LYS A 164 23.06 -31.29 -22.25
CA LYS A 164 23.82 -30.07 -21.96
C LYS A 164 23.29 -28.80 -22.66
N SER A 165 22.67 -28.95 -23.83
CA SER A 165 22.14 -27.86 -24.64
C SER A 165 20.78 -27.33 -24.17
N TRP A 166 20.05 -28.03 -23.30
CA TRP A 166 18.67 -27.64 -22.97
C TRP A 166 18.54 -26.21 -22.39
N PRO A 167 19.46 -25.69 -21.54
CA PRO A 167 19.32 -24.33 -21.02
C PRO A 167 19.52 -23.26 -22.09
N LYS A 168 20.45 -23.47 -23.03
CA LYS A 168 20.70 -22.56 -24.15
C LYS A 168 19.57 -22.58 -25.15
N ASN A 169 19.06 -23.77 -25.47
CA ASN A 169 17.95 -23.92 -26.39
C ASN A 169 16.64 -23.42 -25.79
N LEU A 170 16.45 -23.51 -24.48
CA LEU A 170 15.32 -22.88 -23.80
C LEU A 170 15.41 -21.35 -23.87
N LEU A 171 16.60 -20.77 -23.66
CA LEU A 171 16.79 -19.33 -23.83
C LEU A 171 16.45 -18.88 -25.26
N LEU A 172 16.98 -19.58 -26.27
CA LEU A 172 16.68 -19.30 -27.68
C LEU A 172 15.18 -19.45 -27.98
N ALA A 173 14.52 -20.48 -27.44
CA ALA A 173 13.08 -20.68 -27.60
C ALA A 173 12.27 -19.53 -26.98
N LEU A 174 12.69 -19.04 -25.81
CA LEU A 174 12.06 -17.91 -25.14
C LEU A 174 12.25 -16.60 -25.92
N GLU A 175 13.44 -16.39 -26.49
CA GLU A 175 13.76 -15.24 -27.35
C GLU A 175 12.95 -15.26 -28.65
N GLU A 176 12.91 -16.41 -29.36
CA GLU A 176 12.19 -16.56 -30.63
C GLU A 176 10.66 -16.49 -30.46
N CYS A 177 10.13 -16.88 -29.30
CA CYS A 177 8.71 -16.74 -28.96
C CYS A 177 8.34 -15.39 -28.31
N ASN A 178 9.26 -14.42 -28.25
CA ASN A 178 9.06 -13.09 -27.65
C ASN A 178 8.65 -13.08 -26.16
N TYR A 179 9.11 -14.04 -25.36
CA TYR A 179 8.88 -14.07 -23.91
C TYR A 179 9.94 -13.24 -23.15
N ILE A 180 10.00 -11.93 -23.42
CA ILE A 180 11.05 -10.99 -22.93
C ILE A 180 11.24 -11.07 -21.40
N ASN A 181 10.14 -11.08 -20.65
CA ASN A 181 10.17 -11.17 -19.18
C ASN A 181 10.79 -12.48 -18.66
N LEU A 182 10.70 -13.59 -19.41
CA LEU A 182 11.29 -14.87 -19.04
C LEU A 182 12.76 -14.97 -19.49
N VAL A 183 13.13 -14.31 -20.59
CA VAL A 183 14.51 -14.19 -21.08
C VAL A 183 15.39 -13.47 -20.04
N ASP A 184 14.90 -12.36 -19.48
CA ASP A 184 15.63 -11.58 -18.48
C ASP A 184 15.81 -12.33 -17.16
N LEU A 185 14.85 -13.19 -16.80
CA LEU A 185 14.93 -14.05 -15.63
C LEU A 185 15.81 -15.31 -15.83
N TRP A 186 16.18 -15.64 -17.07
CA TRP A 186 16.94 -16.86 -17.43
C TRP A 186 18.45 -16.64 -17.58
N LYS A 187 18.93 -15.40 -17.73
CA LYS A 187 20.37 -15.10 -17.87
C LYS A 187 21.09 -15.19 -16.51
N PRO A 188 22.13 -16.03 -16.36
CA PRO A 188 22.97 -16.01 -15.17
C PRO A 188 23.90 -14.78 -15.21
N GLU A 189 23.99 -14.05 -14.09
CA GLU A 189 24.96 -12.96 -13.92
C GLU A 189 26.38 -13.51 -14.15
N SER A 190 27.08 -12.99 -15.16
CA SER A 190 28.49 -13.32 -15.44
C SER A 190 29.37 -12.07 -15.38
N ASP A 191 30.60 -12.29 -14.89
CA ASP A 191 31.67 -11.33 -14.60
C ASP A 191 31.95 -10.35 -15.75
N GLY A 192 32.32 -9.12 -15.37
CA GLY A 192 32.15 -7.93 -16.18
C GLY A 192 32.96 -7.80 -17.47
N ASP A 193 32.35 -7.13 -18.46
CA ASP A 193 33.00 -6.04 -19.19
C ASP A 193 31.96 -5.12 -19.85
N LYS A 194 32.30 -3.83 -19.96
CA LYS A 194 31.46 -2.73 -20.46
C LYS A 194 31.31 -2.76 -21.98
N VAL A 195 30.07 -2.69 -22.51
CA VAL A 195 29.74 -2.06 -23.80
C VAL A 195 28.37 -1.37 -23.74
N GLU A 196 28.34 -0.13 -24.23
CA GLU A 196 27.20 0.78 -24.32
C GLU A 196 26.19 0.47 -25.45
N CYS A 197 24.96 0.94 -25.21
CA CYS A 197 23.91 1.33 -26.16
C CYS A 197 23.21 0.27 -27.03
N ALA A 198 21.99 -0.09 -26.62
CA ALA A 198 20.76 0.19 -27.39
C ALA A 198 19.55 0.26 -26.44
N LYS A 199 18.72 1.29 -26.62
CA LYS A 199 17.53 1.61 -25.81
C LYS A 199 16.36 0.70 -26.17
N SER A 200 15.73 0.14 -25.13
CA SER A 200 14.36 -0.40 -25.07
C SER A 200 14.10 -0.60 -23.57
N GLU A 201 13.77 0.44 -22.82
CA GLU A 201 12.40 0.95 -22.53
C GLU A 201 11.49 -0.15 -21.94
N GLU A 202 10.96 0.16 -20.74
CA GLU A 202 10.07 -0.62 -19.85
C GLU A 202 10.78 -1.45 -18.76
N GLU A 203 10.35 -1.54 -17.50
CA GLU A 203 9.36 -0.82 -16.67
C GLU A 203 9.58 -1.35 -15.24
N GLU A 204 9.85 -0.49 -14.23
CA GLU A 204 9.41 -0.80 -12.86
C GLU A 204 9.41 0.42 -11.91
N ASN A 205 8.30 0.54 -11.20
CA ASN A 205 8.16 1.09 -9.85
C ASN A 205 8.78 2.46 -9.51
N GLY A 206 7.90 3.45 -9.53
CA GLY A 206 7.50 4.10 -8.26
C GLY A 206 8.54 5.01 -7.62
N PHE A 207 9.46 5.51 -8.42
CA PHE A 207 9.93 6.89 -8.40
C PHE A 207 10.23 7.27 -9.86
N THR A 208 10.62 8.53 -10.11
CA THR A 208 10.88 9.19 -11.40
C THR A 208 9.61 9.78 -12.02
N GLY A 209 9.58 11.06 -12.40
CA GLY A 209 10.65 11.78 -13.07
C GLY A 209 10.54 11.47 -14.56
N ALA A 210 9.55 12.08 -15.21
CA ALA A 210 9.50 12.10 -16.67
C ALA A 210 10.58 13.08 -17.17
N VAL A 211 11.35 12.59 -18.14
CA VAL A 211 12.22 13.37 -19.03
C VAL A 211 11.35 14.17 -19.98
N THR A 212 11.78 15.40 -20.25
CA THR A 212 11.21 16.35 -21.20
C THR A 212 11.16 15.78 -22.61
N ILE A 213 9.96 15.71 -23.21
CA ILE A 213 9.81 15.77 -24.67
C ILE A 213 9.37 17.19 -24.99
N GLN A 214 10.28 17.97 -25.59
CA GLN A 214 9.94 19.24 -26.20
C GLN A 214 9.14 18.97 -27.49
N TYR A 215 7.84 19.25 -27.46
CA TYR A 215 7.11 19.59 -28.68
C TYR A 215 6.91 21.10 -28.70
N HIS A 216 7.54 21.76 -29.67
CA HIS A 216 7.16 23.10 -30.10
C HIS A 216 5.75 23.02 -30.70
N TYR A 217 4.79 23.62 -30.04
CA TYR A 217 3.60 24.16 -30.71
C TYR A 217 3.56 25.65 -30.40
N THR A 218 3.89 26.43 -31.43
CA THR A 218 3.46 27.81 -31.61
C THR A 218 1.94 27.82 -31.73
N GLU A 219 1.26 28.47 -30.81
CA GLU A 219 -0.08 29.00 -31.07
C GLU A 219 0.01 30.53 -30.98
N ASP A 220 -0.46 31.13 -32.06
CA ASP A 220 -0.34 32.52 -32.42
C ASP A 220 -0.96 33.45 -31.39
N VAL A 221 -0.20 34.48 -31.03
CA VAL A 221 -0.72 35.65 -30.33
C VAL A 221 -1.46 36.48 -31.37
N GLU A 222 -2.80 36.44 -31.34
CA GLU A 222 -3.57 37.55 -31.89
C GLU A 222 -3.41 38.74 -30.92
N MET A 223 -2.42 39.57 -31.24
CA MET A 223 -2.29 40.91 -30.69
C MET A 223 -3.36 41.78 -31.35
N GLU A 224 -4.35 42.24 -30.57
CA GLU A 224 -5.01 43.51 -30.87
C GLU A 224 -4.50 44.57 -29.90
N ASP A 225 -3.69 45.43 -30.49
CA ASP A 225 -3.14 46.68 -30.00
C ASP A 225 -4.25 47.73 -29.95
N CYS A 226 -4.36 48.49 -28.86
CA CYS A 226 -4.91 49.85 -28.89
C CYS A 226 -4.53 50.59 -27.61
N SER A 227 -3.45 51.34 -27.73
CA SER A 227 -3.06 52.47 -26.90
C SER A 227 -4.14 53.55 -26.80
N GLU A 228 -4.31 54.17 -25.62
CA GLU A 228 -4.45 55.62 -25.50
C GLU A 228 -4.18 56.10 -24.06
N ASN A 229 -3.33 57.12 -23.94
CA ASN A 229 -2.85 57.75 -22.70
C ASN A 229 -3.83 58.81 -22.18
N ALA A 230 -3.93 58.99 -20.84
CA ALA A 230 -3.95 60.33 -20.21
C ALA A 230 -3.84 60.31 -18.65
N CYS A 231 -2.70 60.84 -18.18
CA CYS A 231 -2.47 61.84 -17.09
C CYS A 231 -2.90 61.63 -15.61
N LEU A 232 -1.97 62.08 -14.75
CA LEU A 232 -1.79 61.92 -13.29
C LEU A 232 -2.65 62.84 -12.38
N THR A 233 -2.94 62.36 -11.15
CA THR A 233 -2.88 63.14 -9.88
C THR A 233 -2.49 62.21 -8.70
N PRO A 234 -1.77 62.71 -7.67
CA PRO A 234 -1.26 61.91 -6.55
C PRO A 234 -2.28 61.79 -5.39
N ASP A 235 -2.06 60.81 -4.52
CA ASP A 235 -2.78 60.49 -3.28
C ASP A 235 -3.94 59.49 -3.36
N THR A 236 -3.60 58.20 -3.49
CA THR A 236 -4.32 57.10 -2.84
C THR A 236 -3.46 55.83 -2.89
N VAL A 237 -3.27 55.22 -1.72
CA VAL A 237 -2.71 53.88 -1.43
C VAL A 237 -2.24 53.11 -2.66
N ASN A 238 -0.91 52.96 -2.80
CA ASN A 238 -0.25 52.12 -3.81
C ASN A 238 -0.99 50.80 -3.99
N VAL A 239 -1.77 50.72 -5.07
CA VAL A 239 -2.44 49.52 -5.53
C VAL A 239 -1.34 48.53 -5.86
N LEU A 240 -1.25 47.47 -5.04
CA LEU A 240 -0.36 46.33 -5.24
C LEU A 240 -0.72 45.62 -6.57
N ALA A 241 -0.24 46.17 -7.68
CA ALA A 241 -0.20 45.47 -8.95
C ALA A 241 0.96 44.47 -8.87
N PHE A 242 0.62 43.20 -8.57
CA PHE A 242 1.53 42.09 -8.83
C PHE A 242 1.53 41.90 -10.34
N ASP A 243 2.64 42.18 -11.03
CA ASP A 243 2.71 42.33 -12.49
C ASP A 243 2.13 41.12 -13.27
N ASN A 244 2.04 39.93 -12.64
CA ASN A 244 1.44 38.72 -13.24
C ASN A 244 0.30 38.05 -12.43
N LEU A 245 0.01 38.48 -11.18
CA LEU A 245 -0.98 37.81 -10.31
C LEU A 245 -2.02 38.78 -9.75
N LYS A 246 -3.03 39.12 -10.57
CA LYS A 246 -4.16 39.93 -10.11
C LYS A 246 -5.01 39.13 -9.11
N LEU A 247 -5.06 39.61 -7.86
CA LEU A 247 -5.92 39.08 -6.81
C LEU A 247 -7.31 39.73 -6.85
N ARG A 248 -8.33 38.97 -6.44
CA ARG A 248 -9.68 39.51 -6.17
C ARG A 248 -9.69 40.30 -4.87
N LYS A 249 -10.71 41.14 -4.65
CA LYS A 249 -10.78 41.98 -3.43
C LYS A 249 -10.80 41.13 -2.17
N TYR A 250 -11.60 40.06 -2.13
CA TYR A 250 -11.59 39.13 -0.99
C TYR A 250 -10.25 38.40 -0.80
N GLN A 251 -9.47 38.21 -1.86
CA GLN A 251 -8.15 37.56 -1.76
C GLN A 251 -7.11 38.53 -1.18
N LEU A 252 -7.21 39.82 -1.53
CA LEU A 252 -6.41 40.88 -0.91
C LEU A 252 -6.74 41.03 0.58
N GLU A 253 -8.03 41.03 0.92
CA GLU A 253 -8.52 41.03 2.31
C GLU A 253 -7.92 39.86 3.11
N LEU A 254 -7.94 38.65 2.53
CA LEU A 254 -7.36 37.46 3.18
C LEU A 254 -5.84 37.60 3.40
N ALA A 255 -5.12 38.25 2.49
CA ALA A 255 -3.66 38.39 2.52
C ALA A 255 -3.15 39.52 3.41
N GLU A 256 -3.98 40.54 3.70
CA GLU A 256 -3.58 41.82 4.30
C GLU A 256 -2.77 41.66 5.60
N SER A 257 -3.27 40.84 6.54
CA SER A 257 -2.59 40.64 7.82
C SER A 257 -1.22 39.95 7.67
N ALA A 258 -1.08 39.07 6.69
CA ALA A 258 0.19 38.42 6.39
C ALA A 258 1.16 39.39 5.68
N PHE A 259 0.67 40.30 4.83
CA PHE A 259 1.49 41.37 4.25
C PHE A 259 2.08 42.30 5.32
N GLN A 260 1.35 42.53 6.41
CA GLN A 260 1.83 43.28 7.57
C GLN A 260 2.85 42.52 8.44
N GLY A 261 3.27 41.31 8.04
CA GLY A 261 4.24 40.50 8.79
C GLY A 261 3.67 39.77 10.00
N LYS A 262 2.33 39.72 10.17
CA LYS A 262 1.70 39.03 11.31
C LYS A 262 1.60 37.53 11.04
N ASN A 263 1.79 36.73 12.09
CA ASN A 263 1.48 35.30 12.03
C ASN A 263 -0.03 35.10 11.92
N THR A 264 -0.46 34.48 10.82
CA THR A 264 -1.87 34.52 10.36
C THR A 264 -2.38 33.14 9.95
N ILE A 265 -3.59 32.77 10.38
CA ILE A 265 -4.36 31.68 9.78
C ILE A 265 -5.33 32.29 8.78
N VAL A 266 -5.18 31.94 7.50
CA VAL A 266 -6.13 32.25 6.43
C VAL A 266 -7.18 31.13 6.40
N CYS A 267 -8.37 31.42 6.94
CA CYS A 267 -9.49 30.49 6.96
C CYS A 267 -10.52 30.91 5.90
N ALA A 268 -10.57 30.18 4.78
CA ALA A 268 -11.46 30.48 3.68
C ALA A 268 -11.93 29.20 2.96
N PRO A 269 -13.16 29.15 2.41
CA PRO A 269 -13.74 27.96 1.80
C PRO A 269 -12.86 27.29 0.73
N THR A 270 -13.06 26.00 0.49
CA THR A 270 -12.39 25.29 -0.62
C THR A 270 -12.77 25.93 -1.96
N GLY A 271 -11.80 26.08 -2.86
CA GLY A 271 -12.03 26.68 -4.18
C GLY A 271 -11.93 28.22 -4.25
N CYS A 272 -11.79 28.93 -3.13
CA CYS A 272 -11.59 30.40 -3.14
C CYS A 272 -10.20 30.86 -3.65
N GLY A 273 -9.29 29.92 -3.94
CA GLY A 273 -7.93 30.22 -4.38
C GLY A 273 -6.95 30.54 -3.25
N LYS A 274 -7.02 29.82 -2.12
CA LYS A 274 -6.04 29.91 -1.01
C LYS A 274 -4.58 29.84 -1.50
N THR A 275 -4.29 29.01 -2.50
CA THR A 275 -2.96 28.95 -3.11
C THR A 275 -2.55 30.28 -3.76
N ARG A 276 -3.45 30.99 -4.45
CA ARG A 276 -3.14 32.32 -5.02
C ARG A 276 -2.85 33.35 -3.92
N VAL A 277 -3.58 33.28 -2.81
CA VAL A 277 -3.29 34.09 -1.62
C VAL A 277 -1.88 33.78 -1.09
N ALA A 278 -1.50 32.50 -1.01
CA ALA A 278 -0.17 32.09 -0.56
C ALA A 278 0.96 32.53 -1.51
N LEU A 279 0.74 32.48 -2.83
CA LEU A 279 1.68 33.00 -3.83
C LEU A 279 1.89 34.51 -3.64
N ALA A 280 0.80 35.28 -3.50
CA ALA A 280 0.90 36.72 -3.29
C ALA A 280 1.60 37.09 -1.96
N ILE A 281 1.28 36.39 -0.86
CA ILE A 281 1.97 36.55 0.42
C ILE A 281 3.46 36.28 0.27
N SER A 282 3.82 35.20 -0.43
CA SER A 282 5.21 34.81 -0.67
C SER A 282 5.95 35.84 -1.52
N GLU A 283 5.32 36.35 -2.58
CA GLU A 283 5.90 37.39 -3.45
C GLU A 283 6.11 38.71 -2.71
N HIS A 284 5.09 39.18 -1.97
CA HIS A 284 5.21 40.36 -1.13
C HIS A 284 6.31 40.20 -0.07
N HIS A 285 6.42 39.00 0.52
CA HIS A 285 7.48 38.71 1.49
C HIS A 285 8.86 38.75 0.86
N LEU A 286 9.06 38.21 -0.34
CA LEU A 286 10.37 38.25 -1.00
C LEU A 286 10.74 39.66 -1.49
N LYS A 287 9.80 40.40 -2.08
CA LYS A 287 10.03 41.77 -2.60
C LYS A 287 10.36 42.78 -1.50
N ASN A 288 9.79 42.62 -0.30
CA ASN A 288 10.03 43.51 0.83
C ASN A 288 11.17 43.05 1.74
N ALA A 289 12.15 42.31 1.20
CA ALA A 289 13.35 41.96 1.94
C ALA A 289 14.22 43.20 2.22
N PRO A 290 14.71 43.41 3.45
CA PRO A 290 15.69 44.45 3.73
C PRO A 290 16.94 44.26 2.86
N GLU A 291 17.61 45.37 2.52
CA GLU A 291 18.81 45.33 1.69
C GLU A 291 19.88 44.42 2.30
N GLY A 292 20.46 43.53 1.47
CA GLY A 292 21.44 42.53 1.91
C GLY A 292 20.87 41.31 2.66
N VAL A 293 19.58 41.28 3.00
CA VAL A 293 18.94 40.14 3.68
C VAL A 293 18.26 39.23 2.67
N LYS A 294 18.73 37.98 2.56
CA LYS A 294 18.06 36.96 1.74
C LYS A 294 16.92 36.32 2.52
N ARG A 295 15.68 36.55 2.08
CA ARG A 295 14.50 35.85 2.60
C ARG A 295 14.37 34.46 1.97
N LYS A 296 13.95 33.49 2.79
CA LYS A 296 13.68 32.10 2.41
C LYS A 296 12.31 31.66 2.88
N ILE A 297 11.57 30.95 2.03
CA ILE A 297 10.20 30.51 2.29
C ILE A 297 10.14 28.98 2.21
N VAL A 298 9.45 28.36 3.17
CA VAL A 298 9.09 26.94 3.07
C VAL A 298 7.58 26.81 2.95
N PHE A 299 7.11 26.17 1.88
CA PHE A 299 5.72 25.76 1.71
C PHE A 299 5.57 24.27 1.97
N MET A 300 4.66 23.90 2.89
CA MET A 300 4.50 22.50 3.29
C MET A 300 3.11 21.97 2.94
N ALA A 301 3.07 20.88 2.18
CA ALA A 301 1.85 20.14 1.86
C ALA A 301 1.88 18.74 2.49
N THR A 302 0.76 18.30 3.07
CA THR A 302 0.67 17.02 3.80
C THR A 302 0.70 15.80 2.88
N LYS A 303 0.06 15.89 1.71
CA LYS A 303 -0.07 14.79 0.74
C LYS A 303 0.82 15.05 -0.48
N VAL A 304 1.43 13.99 -1.02
CA VAL A 304 2.34 14.11 -2.19
C VAL A 304 1.67 14.69 -3.45
N PRO A 305 0.45 14.29 -3.87
CA PRO A 305 -0.20 14.91 -5.03
C PRO A 305 -0.37 16.42 -4.87
N VAL A 306 -0.64 16.86 -3.63
CA VAL A 306 -0.79 18.27 -3.29
C VAL A 306 0.57 18.95 -3.36
N TYR A 307 1.60 18.36 -2.75
CA TYR A 307 2.98 18.84 -2.87
C TYR A 307 3.40 19.03 -4.35
N GLU A 308 3.13 18.07 -5.23
CA GLU A 308 3.50 18.17 -6.66
C GLU A 308 2.77 19.32 -7.35
N GLN A 309 1.47 19.46 -7.06
CA GLN A 309 0.66 20.56 -7.58
C GLN A 309 1.20 21.91 -7.11
N GLN A 310 1.47 22.06 -5.81
CA GLN A 310 1.98 23.32 -5.26
C GLN A 310 3.39 23.60 -5.76
N TYR A 311 4.26 22.59 -5.87
CA TYR A 311 5.61 22.75 -6.42
C TYR A 311 5.57 23.28 -7.86
N GLY A 312 4.71 22.71 -8.71
CA GLY A 312 4.53 23.20 -10.08
C GLY A 312 4.10 24.67 -10.13
N LEU A 313 3.08 25.05 -9.35
CA LEU A 313 2.57 26.42 -9.29
C LEU A 313 3.59 27.43 -8.76
N PHE A 314 4.31 27.09 -7.68
CA PHE A 314 5.35 27.95 -7.13
C PHE A 314 6.52 28.07 -8.11
N LYS A 315 6.94 26.97 -8.74
CA LYS A 315 8.03 26.99 -9.72
C LYS A 315 7.70 27.92 -10.89
N GLU A 316 6.55 27.72 -11.53
CA GLU A 316 6.09 28.54 -12.65
C GLU A 316 5.99 30.02 -12.29
N HIS A 317 5.40 30.35 -11.13
CA HIS A 317 5.22 31.75 -10.71
C HIS A 317 6.54 32.45 -10.38
N PHE A 318 7.43 31.79 -9.64
CA PHE A 318 8.60 32.44 -9.05
C PHE A 318 9.87 32.36 -9.90
N GLU A 319 10.04 31.35 -10.75
CA GLU A 319 11.17 31.31 -11.69
C GLU A 319 11.07 32.45 -12.71
N ASN A 320 9.85 32.80 -13.14
CA ASN A 320 9.57 33.97 -13.99
C ASN A 320 9.94 35.30 -13.32
N LEU A 321 10.00 35.33 -11.99
CA LEU A 321 10.40 36.49 -11.19
C LEU A 321 11.89 36.46 -10.78
N GLY A 322 12.66 35.47 -11.27
CA GLY A 322 14.08 35.32 -10.99
C GLY A 322 14.41 34.68 -9.63
N TYR A 323 13.45 34.04 -8.97
CA TYR A 323 13.68 33.31 -7.72
C TYR A 323 13.86 31.80 -7.97
N SER A 324 14.73 31.20 -7.19
CA SER A 324 15.01 29.75 -7.26
C SER A 324 14.03 28.93 -6.41
N VAL A 325 13.48 27.86 -7.00
CA VAL A 325 12.46 27.01 -6.38
C VAL A 325 12.87 25.54 -6.41
N VAL A 326 12.96 24.92 -5.22
CA VAL A 326 13.27 23.49 -5.07
C VAL A 326 12.14 22.74 -4.38
N GLY A 327 12.00 21.46 -4.72
CA GLY A 327 10.93 20.59 -4.25
C GLY A 327 11.45 19.29 -3.63
N PHE A 328 10.96 18.93 -2.45
CA PHE A 328 11.30 17.68 -1.77
C PHE A 328 10.06 16.86 -1.35
N CYS A 329 10.01 15.58 -1.72
CA CYS A 329 9.01 14.63 -1.21
C CYS A 329 9.66 13.28 -0.90
N GLY A 330 9.11 12.56 0.09
CA GLY A 330 9.69 11.32 0.62
C GLY A 330 9.69 10.11 -0.32
N GLU A 331 9.26 10.27 -1.58
CA GLU A 331 9.38 9.24 -2.61
C GLU A 331 10.64 9.39 -3.47
N LYS A 332 11.22 10.60 -3.57
CA LYS A 332 12.55 10.75 -4.17
C LYS A 332 13.55 10.23 -3.14
N GLY A 333 14.17 9.07 -3.38
CA GLY A 333 15.27 8.58 -2.54
C GLY A 333 16.28 9.73 -2.37
N MET A 334 16.47 10.21 -1.13
CA MET A 334 17.27 11.40 -0.90
C MET A 334 18.74 11.03 -0.78
N ASP A 335 19.37 10.70 -1.92
CA ASP A 335 20.84 10.71 -2.07
C ASP A 335 21.35 12.13 -2.40
N VAL A 336 20.52 13.14 -2.16
CA VAL A 336 20.79 14.54 -2.46
C VAL A 336 21.04 15.28 -1.14
N PRO A 337 22.08 16.14 -1.03
CA PRO A 337 22.38 16.88 0.19
C PRO A 337 21.32 17.97 0.45
N VAL A 338 20.19 17.58 1.03
CA VAL A 338 18.98 18.41 1.20
C VAL A 338 19.30 19.77 1.82
N GLY A 339 20.16 19.79 2.85
CA GLY A 339 20.59 21.03 3.51
C GLY A 339 21.22 22.04 2.57
N MET A 340 22.12 21.60 1.68
CA MET A 340 22.77 22.49 0.69
C MET A 340 21.75 23.10 -0.28
N TYR A 341 20.81 22.30 -0.77
CA TYR A 341 19.78 22.80 -1.67
C TYR A 341 18.81 23.76 -0.97
N MET A 342 18.43 23.48 0.28
CA MET A 342 17.66 24.41 1.10
C MET A 342 18.42 25.73 1.34
N GLU A 343 19.75 25.67 1.38
CA GLU A 343 20.58 26.86 1.55
C GLU A 343 20.68 27.71 0.28
N GLN A 344 20.78 27.08 -0.87
CA GLN A 344 20.97 27.75 -2.16
C GLN A 344 19.67 28.33 -2.74
N ASN A 345 18.50 27.80 -2.36
CA ASN A 345 17.22 28.18 -2.95
C ASN A 345 16.44 29.21 -2.12
N ASN A 346 15.62 30.03 -2.79
CA ASN A 346 14.75 31.03 -2.15
C ASN A 346 13.47 30.39 -1.60
N ILE A 347 12.90 29.45 -2.35
CA ILE A 347 11.62 28.81 -2.03
C ILE A 347 11.81 27.31 -2.02
N ILE A 348 11.34 26.69 -0.94
CA ILE A 348 11.39 25.26 -0.72
C ILE A 348 9.95 24.75 -0.57
N VAL A 349 9.50 23.92 -1.49
CA VAL A 349 8.21 23.21 -1.36
C VAL A 349 8.52 21.81 -0.85
N LEU A 350 7.86 21.33 0.20
CA LEU A 350 8.15 20.00 0.73
C LEU A 350 6.99 19.30 1.44
N THR A 351 7.12 17.98 1.63
CA THR A 351 6.31 17.24 2.61
C THR A 351 6.90 17.40 4.02
N PRO A 352 6.10 17.71 5.06
CA PRO A 352 6.61 18.21 6.34
C PRO A 352 7.55 17.26 7.11
N GLN A 353 7.41 15.94 6.92
CA GLN A 353 8.29 14.97 7.57
C GLN A 353 9.76 15.14 7.15
N ILE A 354 10.03 15.64 5.95
CA ILE A 354 11.40 15.91 5.49
C ILE A 354 12.03 16.99 6.36
N LEU A 355 11.30 18.08 6.61
CA LEU A 355 11.81 19.16 7.45
C LEU A 355 12.00 18.70 8.91
N VAL A 356 11.15 17.79 9.41
CA VAL A 356 11.35 17.17 10.73
C VAL A 356 12.65 16.39 10.76
N ASN A 357 12.86 15.51 9.77
CA ASN A 357 14.05 14.66 9.72
C ASN A 357 15.35 15.48 9.63
N VAL A 358 15.41 16.49 8.75
CA VAL A 358 16.62 17.31 8.58
C VAL A 358 16.93 18.23 9.77
N LEU A 359 15.95 18.50 10.63
CA LEU A 359 16.17 19.20 11.90
C LEU A 359 16.63 18.22 13.00
N GLU A 360 16.13 16.98 12.98
CA GLU A 360 16.50 15.94 13.95
C GLU A 360 17.92 15.41 13.69
N ASP A 361 18.34 15.28 12.43
CA ASP A 361 19.69 14.84 12.04
C ASP A 361 20.73 15.98 12.03
N ALA A 362 20.31 17.20 12.38
CA ALA A 362 21.10 18.44 12.38
C ALA A 362 21.69 18.87 11.02
N THR A 363 21.18 18.35 9.89
CA THR A 363 21.48 18.84 8.53
C THR A 363 21.06 20.30 8.36
N VAL A 364 19.92 20.67 8.94
CA VAL A 364 19.48 22.06 9.12
C VAL A 364 19.55 22.38 10.61
N PRO A 365 20.39 23.34 11.04
CA PRO A 365 20.64 23.55 12.47
C PRO A 365 19.49 24.27 13.19
N SER A 366 18.70 25.07 12.47
CA SER A 366 17.62 25.86 13.07
C SER A 366 16.58 26.30 12.05
N LEU A 367 15.32 26.43 12.49
CA LEU A 367 14.24 27.07 11.73
C LEU A 367 14.53 28.55 11.42
N SER A 368 15.47 29.19 12.13
CA SER A 368 15.91 30.58 11.89
C SER A 368 16.57 30.77 10.51
N MET A 369 16.93 29.67 9.83
CA MET A 369 17.35 29.68 8.43
C MET A 369 16.26 30.20 7.48
N PHE A 370 14.99 30.04 7.88
CA PHE A 370 13.83 30.43 7.09
C PHE A 370 13.26 31.74 7.62
N SER A 371 12.65 32.50 6.72
CA SER A 371 11.98 33.76 7.05
C SER A 371 10.45 33.64 7.05
N MET A 372 9.90 32.59 6.44
CA MET A 372 8.48 32.29 6.43
C MET A 372 8.23 30.78 6.30
N LEU A 373 7.26 30.26 7.06
CA LEU A 373 6.73 28.91 6.95
C LEU A 373 5.25 28.96 6.61
N ILE A 374 4.87 28.32 5.51
CA ILE A 374 3.48 28.21 5.05
C ILE A 374 2.99 26.78 5.25
N PHE A 375 1.92 26.64 6.03
CA PHE A 375 1.29 25.36 6.37
C PHE A 375 -0.01 25.22 5.59
N ASP A 376 -0.04 24.36 4.56
CA ASP A 376 -1.29 23.98 3.90
C ASP A 376 -2.10 23.02 4.78
N GLU A 377 -3.43 23.14 4.78
CA GLU A 377 -4.33 22.42 5.68
C GLU A 377 -3.86 22.48 7.16
N CYS A 378 -3.59 23.70 7.65
CA CYS A 378 -2.89 23.98 8.90
C CYS A 378 -3.61 23.47 10.16
N HIS A 379 -4.90 23.13 10.07
CA HIS A 379 -5.67 22.49 11.14
C HIS A 379 -5.08 21.13 11.58
N ASN A 380 -4.20 20.54 10.76
CA ASN A 380 -3.43 19.34 11.11
C ASN A 380 -2.35 19.58 12.19
N THR A 381 -2.12 20.82 12.65
CA THR A 381 -1.10 21.16 13.66
C THR A 381 -1.55 20.78 15.07
N VAL A 382 -1.79 19.50 15.28
CA VAL A 382 -2.27 18.92 16.54
C VAL A 382 -1.57 17.60 16.83
N LYS A 383 -1.55 17.18 18.09
CA LYS A 383 -1.01 15.88 18.54
C LYS A 383 0.43 15.66 18.01
N ASN A 384 0.71 14.53 17.37
CA ASN A 384 2.04 14.18 16.85
C ASN A 384 2.14 14.32 15.33
N HIS A 385 1.26 15.12 14.72
CA HIS A 385 1.40 15.44 13.30
C HIS A 385 2.73 16.18 13.06
N PRO A 386 3.43 15.95 11.93
CA PRO A 386 4.73 16.59 11.64
C PRO A 386 4.72 18.11 11.80
N TYR A 387 3.63 18.79 11.41
CA TYR A 387 3.48 20.24 11.65
C TYR A 387 3.63 20.62 13.13
N ASN A 388 3.00 19.86 14.03
CA ASN A 388 3.08 20.16 15.46
C ASN A 388 4.47 19.83 16.03
N VAL A 389 5.17 18.84 15.46
CA VAL A 389 6.57 18.55 15.84
C VAL A 389 7.48 19.73 15.47
N LEU A 390 7.34 20.26 14.25
CA LEU A 390 8.07 21.46 13.80
C LEU A 390 7.75 22.68 14.68
N MET A 391 6.47 22.92 14.94
CA MET A 391 6.05 24.07 15.72
C MET A 391 6.45 23.96 17.19
N ARG A 392 6.59 22.76 17.76
CA ARG A 392 7.18 22.59 19.09
C ARG A 392 8.62 23.09 19.13
N ASN A 393 9.43 22.80 18.11
CA ASN A 393 10.80 23.32 18.01
C ASN A 393 10.80 24.85 17.87
N TYR A 394 9.91 25.41 17.05
CA TYR A 394 9.71 26.85 16.93
C TYR A 394 9.34 27.51 18.28
N ILE A 395 8.35 26.95 19.00
CA ILE A 395 7.88 27.47 20.28
C ILE A 395 8.96 27.31 21.36
N ASP A 396 9.70 26.19 21.35
CA ASP A 396 10.79 25.97 22.28
C ASP A 396 11.88 27.03 22.12
N ALA A 397 12.21 27.41 20.88
CA ALA A 397 13.11 28.50 20.56
C ALA A 397 12.54 29.87 20.97
N LYS A 398 11.27 30.15 20.64
CA LYS A 398 10.57 31.39 21.02
C LYS A 398 10.58 31.64 22.52
N LEU A 399 10.33 30.59 23.32
CA LEU A 399 10.24 30.69 24.77
C LEU A 399 11.59 30.60 25.47
N ASN A 400 12.68 30.33 24.74
CA ASN A 400 14.02 30.28 25.32
C ASN A 400 14.63 31.69 25.32
N SER A 401 14.76 32.28 26.51
CA SER A 401 15.26 33.65 26.71
C SER A 401 16.72 33.86 26.30
N SER A 402 17.45 32.79 26.00
CA SER A 402 18.86 32.84 25.56
C SER A 402 19.04 32.88 24.04
N GLN A 403 17.96 32.71 23.26
CA GLN A 403 18.02 32.61 21.81
C GLN A 403 17.57 33.93 21.17
N THR A 404 18.50 34.65 20.52
CA THR A 404 18.26 35.95 19.86
C THR A 404 17.98 35.84 18.36
N ALA A 405 18.02 34.62 17.81
CA ALA A 405 17.85 34.38 16.39
C ALA A 405 16.41 34.72 15.92
N PRO A 406 16.23 35.36 14.76
CA PRO A 406 14.92 35.70 14.24
C PRO A 406 14.14 34.44 13.88
N LEU A 407 12.86 34.40 14.24
CA LEU A 407 11.96 33.30 13.89
C LEU A 407 11.20 33.60 12.60
N PRO A 408 10.87 32.58 11.78
CA PRO A 408 10.10 32.78 10.56
C PRO A 408 8.67 33.23 10.85
N GLN A 409 8.12 34.06 9.95
CA GLN A 409 6.69 34.34 9.95
C GLN A 409 5.88 33.06 9.67
N ILE A 410 4.77 32.86 10.38
CA ILE A 410 3.91 31.68 10.22
C ILE A 410 2.64 32.04 9.48
N VAL A 411 2.34 31.31 8.41
CA VAL A 411 1.09 31.42 7.64
C VAL A 411 0.42 30.05 7.56
N GLY A 412 -0.77 29.93 8.12
CA GLY A 412 -1.60 28.72 8.00
C GLY A 412 -2.71 28.91 6.98
N LEU A 413 -2.94 27.93 6.11
CA LEU A 413 -4.06 27.91 5.17
C LEU A 413 -5.03 26.80 5.56
N THR A 414 -6.33 27.09 5.68
CA THR A 414 -7.33 26.04 5.93
C THR A 414 -8.71 26.42 5.39
N ALA A 415 -9.53 25.41 5.08
CA ALA A 415 -10.97 25.61 4.84
C ALA A 415 -11.79 25.69 6.13
N SER A 416 -11.29 25.09 7.21
CA SER A 416 -11.94 25.06 8.52
C SER A 416 -10.89 24.88 9.62
N VAL A 417 -11.02 25.62 10.71
CA VAL A 417 -10.18 25.45 11.91
C VAL A 417 -10.69 24.35 12.83
N GLY A 418 -11.92 23.87 12.61
CA GLY A 418 -12.58 22.87 13.43
C GLY A 418 -13.02 23.38 14.80
N VAL A 419 -13.73 22.52 15.53
CA VAL A 419 -14.19 22.79 16.92
C VAL A 419 -13.88 21.64 17.88
N GLY A 420 -13.09 20.65 17.47
CA GLY A 420 -12.86 19.44 18.27
C GLY A 420 -14.17 18.75 18.68
N ASN A 421 -14.31 18.44 19.98
CA ASN A 421 -15.52 17.87 20.57
C ASN A 421 -16.39 18.92 21.28
N SER A 422 -16.19 20.20 20.96
CA SER A 422 -16.83 21.32 21.63
C SER A 422 -18.32 21.38 21.33
N ARG A 423 -19.14 21.55 22.37
CA ARG A 423 -20.61 21.67 22.26
C ARG A 423 -21.12 23.10 22.43
N SER A 424 -20.23 24.03 22.78
CA SER A 424 -20.56 25.44 22.99
C SER A 424 -19.56 26.35 22.27
N VAL A 425 -19.97 27.59 22.03
CA VAL A 425 -19.13 28.62 21.42
C VAL A 425 -17.86 28.86 22.24
N GLN A 426 -17.95 28.92 23.58
CA GLN A 426 -16.77 29.13 24.42
C GLN A 426 -15.76 27.98 24.31
N GLN A 427 -16.23 26.74 24.29
CA GLN A 427 -15.34 25.58 24.10
C GLN A 427 -14.71 25.59 22.69
N ALA A 428 -15.44 26.08 21.68
CA ALA A 428 -14.90 26.25 20.34
C ALA A 428 -13.84 27.37 20.29
N VAL A 429 -14.05 28.49 21.01
CA VAL A 429 -13.05 29.55 21.19
C VAL A 429 -11.78 28.99 21.82
N ASP A 430 -11.88 28.21 22.89
CA ASP A 430 -10.71 27.59 23.52
C ASP A 430 -9.99 26.62 22.56
N HIS A 431 -10.74 25.81 21.80
CA HIS A 431 -10.16 24.91 20.78
C HIS A 431 -9.39 25.67 19.70
N ILE A 432 -9.98 26.74 19.16
CA ILE A 432 -9.35 27.59 18.14
C ILE A 432 -8.12 28.30 18.73
N CYS A 433 -8.19 28.77 19.98
CA CYS A 433 -7.04 29.34 20.69
C CYS A 433 -5.89 28.34 20.85
N HIS A 434 -6.18 27.07 21.12
CA HIS A 434 -5.15 26.02 21.16
C HIS A 434 -4.48 25.85 19.79
N LEU A 435 -5.25 25.80 18.69
CA LEU A 435 -4.68 25.72 17.35
C LEU A 435 -3.81 26.96 17.03
N CYS A 436 -4.30 28.15 17.37
CA CYS A 436 -3.53 29.39 17.23
C CYS A 436 -2.24 29.35 18.07
N ALA A 437 -2.30 28.81 19.29
CA ALA A 437 -1.13 28.65 20.15
C ALA A 437 -0.11 27.68 19.58
N SER A 438 -0.55 26.56 19.01
CA SER A 438 0.31 25.57 18.34
C SER A 438 0.98 26.15 17.09
N LEU A 439 0.35 27.09 16.37
CA LEU A 439 0.92 27.75 15.19
C LEU A 439 1.59 29.10 15.47
N ASP A 440 1.56 29.57 16.73
CA ASP A 440 2.00 30.91 17.11
C ASP A 440 1.30 32.05 16.33
N VAL A 441 -0.01 31.91 16.14
CA VAL A 441 -0.84 32.81 15.33
C VAL A 441 -1.63 33.76 16.22
N ASN A 442 -1.66 35.03 15.81
CA ASN A 442 -2.33 36.10 16.55
C ASN A 442 -3.45 36.75 15.74
N VAL A 443 -3.66 36.32 14.49
CA VAL A 443 -4.73 36.81 13.61
C VAL A 443 -5.34 35.64 12.84
N ILE A 444 -6.67 35.54 12.87
CA ILE A 444 -7.44 34.66 12.01
C ILE A 444 -8.05 35.55 10.93
N SER A 445 -7.61 35.36 9.69
CA SER A 445 -8.08 36.10 8.51
C SER A 445 -9.20 35.35 7.83
N THR A 446 -10.36 35.99 7.69
CA THR A 446 -11.56 35.48 6.99
C THR A 446 -12.13 36.58 6.11
N VAL A 447 -12.95 36.23 5.12
CA VAL A 447 -13.65 37.22 4.28
C VAL A 447 -14.83 37.81 5.03
N ARG A 448 -14.80 39.13 5.24
CA ARG A 448 -15.80 39.91 5.98
C ARG A 448 -16.39 41.01 5.12
N GLU A 449 -15.54 41.86 4.55
CA GLU A 449 -15.97 43.02 3.76
C GLU A 449 -16.39 42.62 2.35
N ASN A 450 -15.71 41.64 1.76
CA ASN A 450 -15.93 41.23 0.36
C ASN A 450 -16.71 39.91 0.22
N LYS A 451 -17.66 39.63 1.14
CA LYS A 451 -18.47 38.39 1.12
C LYS A 451 -19.27 38.22 -0.17
N GLU A 452 -19.90 39.29 -0.64
CA GLU A 452 -20.69 39.26 -1.89
C GLU A 452 -19.82 38.94 -3.12
N GLU A 453 -18.56 39.36 -3.15
CA GLU A 453 -17.63 38.98 -4.23
C GLU A 453 -17.28 37.50 -4.14
N LEU A 454 -16.98 36.99 -2.94
CA LEU A 454 -16.68 35.57 -2.73
C LEU A 454 -17.81 34.66 -3.19
N GLU A 455 -19.06 34.98 -2.84
CA GLU A 455 -20.26 34.21 -3.18
C GLU A 455 -20.52 34.13 -4.70
N ARG A 456 -19.99 35.06 -5.50
CA ARG A 456 -20.06 34.99 -6.98
C ARG A 456 -19.13 33.95 -7.58
N TYR A 457 -18.04 33.60 -6.89
CA TYR A 457 -17.02 32.67 -7.38
C TYR A 457 -17.04 31.31 -6.67
N VAL A 458 -17.52 31.26 -5.43
CA VAL A 458 -17.57 30.04 -4.62
C VAL A 458 -19.00 29.76 -4.22
N TYR A 459 -19.60 28.78 -4.88
CA TYR A 459 -20.92 28.29 -4.53
C TYR A 459 -20.81 27.26 -3.40
N VAL A 460 -21.64 27.44 -2.37
CA VAL A 460 -21.80 26.46 -1.30
C VAL A 460 -23.03 25.62 -1.65
N PRO A 461 -22.88 24.31 -1.91
CA PRO A 461 -23.99 23.48 -2.34
C PRO A 461 -24.98 23.28 -1.20
N GLU A 462 -26.27 23.27 -1.55
CA GLU A 462 -27.32 22.89 -0.61
C GLU A 462 -27.13 21.43 -0.23
N LYS A 463 -27.33 21.17 1.07
CA LYS A 463 -27.14 19.84 1.64
C LYS A 463 -28.47 19.18 1.94
N SER A 464 -28.68 17.99 1.39
CA SER A 464 -29.89 17.20 1.63
C SER A 464 -29.55 15.78 2.12
N PHE A 465 -30.54 15.15 2.74
CA PHE A 465 -30.42 13.85 3.39
C PHE A 465 -31.46 12.89 2.81
N ARG A 466 -31.02 11.71 2.37
CA ARG A 466 -31.85 10.62 1.87
C ARG A 466 -31.70 9.45 2.82
N LEU A 467 -32.66 9.31 3.74
CA LEU A 467 -32.75 8.17 4.64
C LEU A 467 -33.46 7.03 3.89
N VAL A 468 -32.76 5.93 3.69
CA VAL A 468 -33.24 4.78 2.91
C VAL A 468 -33.42 3.58 3.83
N GLU A 469 -34.42 2.76 3.57
CA GLU A 469 -34.61 1.51 4.32
C GLU A 469 -33.54 0.46 3.95
N LYS A 470 -33.31 -0.48 4.86
CA LYS A 470 -32.50 -1.67 4.56
C LYS A 470 -33.34 -2.70 3.80
N ARG A 471 -32.72 -3.74 3.25
CA ARG A 471 -33.46 -4.88 2.70
C ARG A 471 -34.41 -5.45 3.77
N SER A 472 -35.64 -5.73 3.37
CA SER A 472 -36.68 -6.31 4.24
C SER A 472 -36.34 -7.76 4.63
N ALA A 473 -35.76 -8.52 3.70
CA ALA A 473 -35.17 -9.84 3.92
C ALA A 473 -33.74 -9.86 3.36
N ASP A 474 -32.84 -10.60 4.01
CA ASP A 474 -31.46 -10.75 3.52
C ASP A 474 -31.03 -12.23 3.57
N PRO A 475 -31.51 -13.04 2.61
CA PRO A 475 -31.21 -14.48 2.56
C PRO A 475 -29.71 -14.77 2.47
N PHE A 476 -28.96 -13.89 1.79
CA PHE A 476 -27.50 -14.01 1.73
C PHE A 476 -26.89 -13.88 3.13
N LYS A 477 -27.29 -12.84 3.88
CA LYS A 477 -26.81 -12.67 5.26
C LYS A 477 -27.19 -13.84 6.14
N GLU A 478 -28.38 -14.40 6.02
CA GLU A 478 -28.81 -15.57 6.78
C GLU A 478 -27.91 -16.78 6.51
N ASN A 479 -27.66 -17.12 5.24
CA ASN A 479 -26.79 -18.23 4.85
C ASN A 479 -25.34 -18.03 5.31
N ILE A 480 -24.75 -16.85 5.08
CA ILE A 480 -23.39 -16.55 5.55
C ILE A 480 -23.31 -16.58 7.08
N SER A 481 -24.36 -16.12 7.78
CA SER A 481 -24.41 -16.17 9.24
C SER A 481 -24.40 -17.61 9.78
N ILE A 482 -25.03 -18.57 9.07
CA ILE A 482 -24.98 -20.00 9.41
C ILE A 482 -23.55 -20.52 9.27
N ILE A 483 -22.86 -20.21 8.16
CA ILE A 483 -21.46 -20.61 7.95
C ILE A 483 -20.56 -20.03 9.04
N MET A 484 -20.73 -18.75 9.37
CA MET A 484 -19.97 -18.09 10.43
C MET A 484 -20.22 -18.74 11.79
N LEU A 485 -21.48 -19.10 12.09
CA LEU A 485 -21.82 -19.81 13.33
C LEU A 485 -21.16 -21.19 13.40
N ASP A 486 -21.16 -21.95 12.31
CA ASP A 486 -20.51 -23.26 12.23
C ASP A 486 -19.00 -23.15 12.47
N ILE A 487 -18.33 -22.18 11.84
CA ILE A 487 -16.90 -21.94 12.03
C ILE A 487 -16.61 -21.52 13.48
N GLU A 488 -17.45 -20.67 14.07
CA GLU A 488 -17.34 -20.34 15.49
C GLU A 488 -17.50 -21.58 16.39
N GLN A 489 -18.42 -22.49 16.08
CA GLN A 489 -18.60 -23.74 16.84
C GLN A 489 -17.39 -24.66 16.70
N LEU A 490 -16.80 -24.77 15.51
CA LEU A 490 -15.54 -25.51 15.31
C LEU A 490 -14.40 -24.91 16.14
N ALA A 491 -14.27 -23.59 16.15
CA ALA A 491 -13.28 -22.89 16.97
C ALA A 491 -13.52 -23.10 18.47
N LYS A 492 -14.79 -23.08 18.93
CA LYS A 492 -15.17 -23.34 20.33
C LYS A 492 -14.85 -24.76 20.79
N LYS A 493 -15.01 -25.75 19.90
CA LYS A 493 -14.63 -27.15 20.18
C LYS A 493 -13.13 -27.31 20.39
N LEU A 494 -12.31 -26.51 19.71
CA LEU A 494 -10.86 -26.52 19.90
C LEU A 494 -10.43 -25.76 21.16
N TYR A 495 -10.99 -24.58 21.41
CA TYR A 495 -10.64 -23.72 22.53
C TYR A 495 -11.82 -22.83 22.93
N PRO A 496 -12.04 -22.52 24.23
CA PRO A 496 -13.15 -21.66 24.67
C PRO A 496 -12.95 -20.18 24.28
N ILE A 497 -13.10 -19.87 22.99
CA ILE A 497 -12.84 -18.54 22.40
C ILE A 497 -13.73 -17.43 22.97
N ASP A 498 -14.90 -17.77 23.51
CA ASP A 498 -15.79 -16.77 24.13
C ASP A 498 -15.20 -16.19 25.42
N THR A 499 -14.29 -16.91 26.09
CA THR A 499 -13.60 -16.40 27.29
C THR A 499 -12.47 -15.41 26.95
N LEU A 500 -12.05 -15.35 25.68
CA LEU A 500 -10.92 -14.53 25.25
C LEU A 500 -11.27 -13.05 25.06
N SER A 501 -12.55 -12.71 24.90
CA SER A 501 -12.98 -11.34 24.62
C SER A 501 -14.19 -10.94 25.45
N ASN A 502 -14.10 -9.76 26.07
CA ASN A 502 -15.20 -9.17 26.84
C ASN A 502 -16.22 -8.42 25.97
N ILE A 503 -16.05 -8.43 24.64
CA ILE A 503 -16.96 -7.77 23.71
C ILE A 503 -18.26 -8.57 23.64
N GLN A 504 -19.27 -8.12 24.40
CA GLN A 504 -20.62 -8.67 24.41
C GLN A 504 -21.45 -8.14 23.22
N SER A 505 -22.42 -8.93 22.76
CA SER A 505 -23.35 -8.59 21.67
C SER A 505 -22.68 -8.31 20.32
N ARG A 506 -21.97 -9.31 19.77
CA ARG A 506 -21.37 -9.28 18.43
C ARG A 506 -22.37 -9.72 17.37
N GLY A 507 -22.81 -8.80 16.50
CA GLY A 507 -23.60 -9.14 15.32
C GLY A 507 -22.70 -9.36 14.11
N TYR A 508 -22.99 -10.35 13.27
CA TYR A 508 -22.27 -10.58 12.02
C TYR A 508 -22.43 -9.42 11.04
N GLY A 509 -21.39 -9.14 10.25
CA GLY A 509 -21.36 -8.02 9.31
C GLY A 509 -21.26 -6.68 10.02
N THR A 510 -20.45 -6.59 11.08
CA THR A 510 -20.30 -5.33 11.84
C THR A 510 -18.84 -5.04 12.17
N GLN A 511 -18.52 -3.76 12.35
CA GLN A 511 -17.20 -3.33 12.82
C GLN A 511 -16.88 -3.87 14.22
N LYS A 512 -17.89 -4.09 15.07
CA LYS A 512 -17.72 -4.71 16.40
C LYS A 512 -17.26 -6.17 16.28
N TYR A 513 -17.76 -6.90 15.29
CA TYR A 513 -17.32 -8.28 15.03
C TYR A 513 -15.86 -8.32 14.58
N GLU A 514 -15.43 -7.41 13.70
CA GLU A 514 -14.02 -7.29 13.31
C GLU A 514 -13.10 -6.94 14.50
N GLN A 515 -13.56 -6.08 15.40
CA GLN A 515 -12.86 -5.78 16.66
C GLN A 515 -12.76 -7.02 17.55
N TRP A 516 -13.84 -7.81 17.64
CA TRP A 516 -13.84 -9.07 18.37
C TRP A 516 -12.84 -10.07 17.79
N ILE A 517 -12.82 -10.29 16.47
CA ILE A 517 -11.82 -11.12 15.79
C ILE A 517 -10.41 -10.67 16.17
N THR A 518 -10.14 -9.36 16.12
CA THR A 518 -8.82 -8.80 16.41
C THR A 518 -8.39 -9.05 17.86
N VAL A 519 -9.32 -8.92 18.82
CA VAL A 519 -9.04 -9.21 20.24
C VAL A 519 -8.78 -10.70 20.45
N VAL A 520 -9.60 -11.57 19.85
CA VAL A 520 -9.42 -13.03 19.93
C VAL A 520 -8.06 -13.43 19.36
N GLN A 521 -7.72 -12.97 18.15
CA GLN A 521 -6.41 -13.21 17.55
C GLN A 521 -5.27 -12.71 18.44
N GLN A 522 -5.39 -11.52 19.04
CA GLN A 522 -4.37 -11.00 19.94
C GLN A 522 -4.20 -11.88 21.19
N LYS A 523 -5.29 -12.42 21.73
CA LYS A 523 -5.24 -13.32 22.89
C LYS A 523 -4.73 -14.71 22.54
N CYS A 524 -5.06 -15.23 21.35
CA CYS A 524 -4.51 -16.47 20.81
C CYS A 524 -2.97 -16.41 20.73
N ARG A 525 -2.40 -15.26 20.34
CA ARG A 525 -0.95 -15.03 20.31
C ARG A 525 -0.28 -15.20 21.67
N THR A 526 -0.97 -14.91 22.76
CA THR A 526 -0.40 -14.97 24.11
C THR A 526 -0.90 -16.17 24.91
N LEU A 527 -1.56 -17.14 24.28
CA LEU A 527 -1.93 -18.40 24.94
C LEU A 527 -0.68 -19.13 25.37
N GLU A 528 -0.73 -19.69 26.57
CA GLU A 528 0.32 -20.52 27.14
C GLU A 528 -0.28 -21.85 27.54
N MET A 529 0.32 -22.94 27.07
CA MET A 529 -0.07 -24.30 27.44
C MET A 529 1.16 -25.09 27.89
N GLU A 530 0.94 -26.13 28.69
CA GLU A 530 2.00 -27.04 29.14
C GLU A 530 2.63 -27.78 27.94
N ASP A 531 1.79 -28.23 27.00
CA ASP A 531 2.20 -28.87 25.76
C ASP A 531 2.38 -27.83 24.64
N LYS A 532 3.64 -27.63 24.22
CA LYS A 532 4.02 -26.62 23.22
C LYS A 532 3.67 -27.00 21.78
N GLU A 533 3.64 -28.29 21.44
CA GLU A 533 3.22 -28.74 20.11
C GLU A 533 1.71 -28.52 19.95
N LYS A 534 0.95 -28.87 21.00
CA LYS A 534 -0.48 -28.62 21.05
C LYS A 534 -0.82 -27.13 21.09
N GLU A 535 -0.03 -26.31 21.80
CA GLU A 535 -0.14 -24.84 21.78
C GLU A 535 -0.03 -24.31 20.35
N SER A 536 1.00 -24.74 19.61
CA SER A 536 1.26 -24.34 18.24
C SER A 536 0.10 -24.73 17.30
N GLN A 537 -0.37 -25.98 17.38
CA GLN A 537 -1.47 -26.48 16.57
C GLN A 537 -2.77 -25.71 16.81
N ILE A 538 -3.16 -25.52 18.08
CA ILE A 538 -4.38 -24.78 18.44
C ILE A 538 -4.28 -23.33 17.97
N CYS A 539 -3.15 -22.66 18.20
CA CYS A 539 -2.95 -21.29 17.74
C CYS A 539 -3.11 -21.19 16.22
N ARG A 540 -2.45 -22.08 15.46
CA ARG A 540 -2.54 -22.10 13.99
C ARG A 540 -3.98 -22.26 13.51
N MET A 541 -4.72 -23.23 14.05
CA MET A 541 -6.12 -23.48 13.66
C MET A 541 -7.05 -22.33 14.03
N LEU A 542 -6.91 -21.74 15.22
CA LEU A 542 -7.70 -20.57 15.63
C LEU A 542 -7.43 -19.36 14.74
N PHE A 543 -6.18 -19.16 14.30
CA PHE A 543 -5.84 -18.12 13.33
C PHE A 543 -6.53 -18.34 11.99
N THR A 544 -6.53 -19.57 11.48
CA THR A 544 -7.22 -19.91 10.23
C THR A 544 -8.73 -19.66 10.34
N TYR A 545 -9.38 -20.10 11.42
CA TYR A 545 -10.82 -19.84 11.62
C TYR A 545 -11.14 -18.35 11.73
N THR A 546 -10.35 -17.59 12.49
CA THR A 546 -10.61 -16.15 12.68
C THR A 546 -10.38 -15.33 11.42
N GLU A 547 -9.41 -15.71 10.57
CA GLU A 547 -9.22 -15.06 9.26
C GLU A 547 -10.37 -15.37 8.29
N GLN A 548 -10.87 -16.61 8.28
CA GLN A 548 -12.06 -16.98 7.49
C GLN A 548 -13.30 -16.21 7.94
N LEU A 549 -13.55 -16.14 9.26
CA LEU A 549 -14.63 -15.33 9.85
C LEU A 549 -14.51 -13.85 9.47
N ARG A 550 -13.29 -13.31 9.36
CA ARG A 550 -13.05 -11.93 8.90
C ARG A 550 -13.53 -11.76 7.46
N LYS A 551 -13.22 -12.69 6.56
CA LYS A 551 -13.65 -12.64 5.15
C LYS A 551 -15.16 -12.72 4.99
N TYR A 552 -15.83 -13.59 5.74
CA TYR A 552 -17.29 -13.63 5.75
C TYR A 552 -17.91 -12.34 6.31
N ASN A 553 -17.34 -11.79 7.39
CA ASN A 553 -17.78 -10.51 7.92
C ASN A 553 -17.62 -9.36 6.91
N ASP A 554 -16.51 -9.32 6.18
CA ASP A 554 -16.27 -8.34 5.11
C ASP A 554 -17.29 -8.49 3.97
N ALA A 555 -17.61 -9.74 3.58
CA ALA A 555 -18.63 -10.02 2.56
C ALA A 555 -20.02 -9.55 2.99
N LEU A 556 -20.38 -9.71 4.27
CA LEU A 556 -21.63 -9.17 4.82
C LEU A 556 -21.67 -7.64 4.78
N LEU A 557 -20.55 -6.97 5.06
CA LEU A 557 -20.45 -5.51 4.94
C LEU A 557 -20.59 -5.04 3.48
N ILE A 558 -19.98 -5.76 2.53
CA ILE A 558 -20.16 -5.50 1.10
C ILE A 558 -21.62 -5.74 0.70
N ASN A 559 -22.25 -6.84 1.13
CA ASN A 559 -23.65 -7.13 0.83
C ASN A 559 -24.58 -6.05 1.40
N GLU A 560 -24.31 -5.54 2.61
CA GLU A 560 -25.12 -4.48 3.22
C GLU A 560 -25.16 -3.24 2.32
N ASP A 561 -24.01 -2.80 1.79
CA ASP A 561 -23.86 -1.52 1.09
C ASP A 561 -23.79 -1.63 -0.45
N ALA A 562 -23.64 -2.83 -1.03
CA ALA A 562 -23.57 -3.07 -2.48
C ALA A 562 -24.53 -4.20 -2.89
N ARG A 563 -24.28 -4.88 -4.02
CA ARG A 563 -25.08 -6.04 -4.47
C ARG A 563 -24.59 -7.32 -3.82
N THR A 564 -25.49 -8.29 -3.73
CA THR A 564 -25.17 -9.65 -3.27
C THR A 564 -24.15 -10.33 -4.18
N LYS A 565 -24.24 -10.11 -5.49
CA LYS A 565 -23.24 -10.53 -6.48
C LYS A 565 -21.83 -10.06 -6.12
N ASP A 566 -21.65 -8.79 -5.75
CA ASP A 566 -20.33 -8.22 -5.45
C ASP A 566 -19.72 -8.86 -4.17
N ALA A 567 -20.57 -9.19 -3.18
CA ALA A 567 -20.15 -9.88 -1.96
C ALA A 567 -19.76 -11.35 -2.23
N LEU A 568 -20.48 -12.03 -3.12
CA LEU A 568 -20.18 -13.41 -3.51
C LEU A 568 -18.87 -13.49 -4.31
N GLU A 569 -18.67 -12.59 -5.27
CA GLU A 569 -17.41 -12.51 -6.04
C GLU A 569 -16.20 -12.26 -5.14
N TYR A 570 -16.36 -11.44 -4.09
CA TYR A 570 -15.31 -11.22 -3.09
C TYR A 570 -14.89 -12.51 -2.38
N LEU A 571 -15.86 -13.34 -1.96
CA LEU A 571 -15.59 -14.62 -1.33
C LEU A 571 -15.00 -15.63 -2.30
N GLN A 572 -15.54 -15.75 -3.50
CA GLN A 572 -15.03 -16.67 -4.53
C GLN A 572 -13.57 -16.38 -4.87
N LYS A 573 -13.21 -15.10 -5.02
CA LYS A 573 -11.81 -14.70 -5.24
C LYS A 573 -10.91 -15.12 -4.08
N PHE A 574 -11.35 -14.94 -2.85
CA PHE A 574 -10.59 -15.35 -1.68
C PHE A 574 -10.34 -16.86 -1.64
N PHE A 575 -11.35 -17.70 -1.92
CA PHE A 575 -11.16 -19.15 -1.93
C PHE A 575 -10.32 -19.65 -3.12
N ALA A 576 -10.37 -18.96 -4.27
CA ALA A 576 -9.45 -19.22 -5.38
C ALA A 576 -7.99 -18.91 -5.00
N ASP A 577 -7.74 -17.79 -4.31
CA ASP A 577 -6.40 -17.43 -3.82
C ASP A 577 -5.88 -18.44 -2.77
N VAL A 578 -6.77 -19.01 -1.95
CA VAL A 578 -6.43 -20.06 -0.97
C VAL A 578 -6.09 -21.38 -1.67
N GLN A 579 -6.79 -21.72 -2.76
CA GLN A 579 -6.52 -22.91 -3.58
C GLN A 579 -5.12 -22.91 -4.22
N ASP A 580 -4.64 -21.74 -4.64
CA ASP A 580 -3.32 -21.56 -5.28
C ASP A 580 -2.13 -21.62 -4.27
N GLY A 581 -2.37 -21.48 -2.97
CA GLY A 581 -1.36 -21.21 -1.95
C GLY A 581 -0.66 -22.41 -1.29
N GLY A 582 -1.09 -23.63 -1.60
CA GLY A 582 -0.65 -24.85 -0.89
C GLY A 582 -1.38 -25.02 0.45
N PHE A 583 -2.14 -26.09 0.58
CA PHE A 583 -3.17 -26.22 1.62
C PHE A 583 -2.72 -26.86 2.94
N ASP A 584 -3.25 -26.34 4.07
CA ASP A 584 -3.53 -27.08 5.31
C ASP A 584 -4.85 -27.87 5.17
N GLU A 585 -4.96 -29.08 5.74
CA GLU A 585 -6.19 -29.89 5.76
C GLU A 585 -7.42 -29.11 6.27
N THR A 586 -7.23 -28.23 7.24
CA THR A 586 -8.26 -27.35 7.81
C THR A 586 -8.77 -26.33 6.79
N GLU A 587 -7.87 -25.78 5.98
CA GLU A 587 -8.22 -24.79 4.94
C GLU A 587 -9.01 -25.45 3.81
N GLN A 588 -8.67 -26.69 3.45
CA GLN A 588 -9.45 -27.50 2.50
C GLN A 588 -10.85 -27.80 3.03
N GLN A 589 -10.97 -28.19 4.30
CA GLN A 589 -12.29 -28.47 4.90
C GLN A 589 -13.20 -27.24 4.89
N LEU A 590 -12.65 -26.05 5.16
CA LEU A 590 -13.41 -24.80 5.12
C LEU A 590 -13.75 -24.37 3.70
N ALA A 591 -12.86 -24.62 2.72
CA ALA A 591 -13.12 -24.34 1.31
C ALA A 591 -14.26 -25.21 0.75
N HIS A 592 -14.25 -26.52 1.00
CA HIS A 592 -15.34 -27.41 0.55
C HIS A 592 -16.70 -26.99 1.14
N LYS A 593 -16.74 -26.62 2.42
CA LYS A 593 -17.95 -26.10 3.07
C LYS A 593 -18.51 -24.86 2.38
N PHE A 594 -17.64 -23.98 1.87
CA PHE A 594 -18.07 -22.83 1.10
C PHE A 594 -18.58 -23.25 -0.28
N GLU A 595 -17.83 -24.10 -0.99
CA GLU A 595 -18.16 -24.62 -2.32
C GLU A 595 -19.55 -25.28 -2.37
N ASP A 596 -19.90 -26.06 -1.34
CA ASP A 596 -21.22 -26.69 -1.21
C ASP A 596 -22.38 -25.67 -1.19
N MET A 597 -22.13 -24.47 -0.68
CA MET A 597 -23.13 -23.41 -0.55
C MET A 597 -23.16 -22.45 -1.76
N VAL A 598 -22.13 -22.46 -2.61
CA VAL A 598 -22.02 -21.54 -3.76
C VAL A 598 -23.25 -21.59 -4.68
N PRO A 599 -23.82 -22.76 -5.06
CA PRO A 599 -25.00 -22.80 -5.93
C PRO A 599 -26.21 -22.07 -5.35
N GLN A 600 -26.42 -22.18 -4.03
CA GLN A 600 -27.52 -21.48 -3.35
C GLN A 600 -27.27 -19.98 -3.28
N LEU A 601 -26.02 -19.56 -2.99
CA LEU A 601 -25.65 -18.14 -2.94
C LEU A 601 -25.73 -17.48 -4.32
N LEU A 602 -25.43 -18.20 -5.40
CA LEU A 602 -25.61 -17.73 -6.78
C LEU A 602 -27.08 -17.48 -7.10
N ALA A 603 -27.97 -18.43 -6.75
CA ALA A 603 -29.40 -18.26 -6.96
C ALA A 603 -29.96 -17.03 -6.21
N ILE A 604 -29.49 -16.79 -4.98
CA ILE A 604 -29.86 -15.60 -4.20
C ILE A 604 -29.34 -14.31 -4.87
N ALA A 605 -28.13 -14.34 -5.43
CA ALA A 605 -27.52 -13.19 -6.08
C ALA A 605 -28.18 -12.82 -7.42
N GLU A 606 -28.80 -13.77 -8.11
CA GLU A 606 -29.52 -13.58 -9.38
C GLU A 606 -30.98 -13.16 -9.19
N ASP A 607 -31.54 -13.32 -7.98
CA ASP A 607 -32.93 -12.96 -7.67
C ASP A 607 -33.10 -11.43 -7.56
N GLU A 608 -33.84 -10.86 -8.51
CA GLU A 608 -34.14 -9.43 -8.60
C GLU A 608 -34.89 -8.88 -7.38
N SER A 609 -35.64 -9.72 -6.65
CA SER A 609 -36.35 -9.29 -5.44
C SER A 609 -35.41 -8.93 -4.28
N ASN A 610 -34.13 -9.33 -4.36
CA ASN A 610 -33.09 -9.02 -3.39
C ASN A 610 -32.29 -7.73 -3.71
N GLU A 611 -32.76 -6.93 -4.68
CA GLU A 611 -32.12 -5.66 -5.04
C GLU A 611 -31.96 -4.74 -3.81
N ASN A 612 -30.81 -4.08 -3.70
CA ASN A 612 -30.50 -3.23 -2.54
C ASN A 612 -31.26 -1.90 -2.65
N PRO A 613 -32.18 -1.55 -1.72
CA PRO A 613 -32.93 -0.30 -1.78
C PRO A 613 -32.05 0.95 -1.81
N LYS A 614 -30.85 0.89 -1.20
CA LYS A 614 -29.87 1.99 -1.24
C LYS A 614 -29.33 2.25 -2.63
N LEU A 615 -29.11 1.20 -3.43
CA LEU A 615 -28.66 1.32 -4.82
C LEU A 615 -29.80 1.83 -5.71
N VAL A 616 -31.04 1.44 -5.42
CA VAL A 616 -32.23 1.96 -6.11
C VAL A 616 -32.36 3.47 -5.90
N GLU A 617 -32.25 3.96 -4.67
CA GLU A 617 -32.27 5.40 -4.39
C GLU A 617 -31.06 6.11 -5.03
N LEU A 618 -29.87 5.52 -4.95
CA LEU A 618 -28.66 6.09 -5.57
C LEU A 618 -28.82 6.22 -7.10
N LYS A 619 -29.38 5.19 -7.75
CA LYS A 619 -29.71 5.18 -9.18
C LYS A 619 -30.72 6.27 -9.51
N PHE A 620 -31.80 6.39 -8.73
CA PHE A 620 -32.82 7.41 -8.93
C PHE A 620 -32.23 8.82 -8.90
N ILE A 621 -31.41 9.13 -7.90
CA ILE A 621 -30.74 10.44 -7.77
C ILE A 621 -29.84 10.71 -8.97
N ILE A 622 -29.02 9.73 -9.38
CA ILE A 622 -28.12 9.89 -10.52
C ILE A 622 -28.96 10.12 -11.80
N GLU A 623 -29.96 9.30 -12.07
CA GLU A 623 -30.81 9.46 -13.26
C GLU A 623 -31.55 10.81 -13.29
N GLU A 624 -32.05 11.27 -12.16
CA GLU A 624 -32.73 12.57 -12.04
C GLU A 624 -31.79 13.74 -12.37
N GLU A 625 -30.60 13.77 -11.76
CA GLU A 625 -29.65 14.87 -11.98
C GLU A 625 -29.08 14.89 -13.40
N TYR A 626 -28.78 13.72 -13.99
CA TYR A 626 -28.29 13.65 -15.38
C TYR A 626 -29.39 13.88 -16.43
N ARG A 627 -30.66 13.61 -16.11
CA ARG A 627 -31.80 13.99 -16.96
C ARG A 627 -31.99 15.51 -16.97
N ASN A 628 -31.82 16.16 -15.82
CA ASN A 628 -31.95 17.61 -15.70
C ASN A 628 -30.78 18.36 -16.33
N ASN A 629 -29.57 17.84 -16.20
CA ASN A 629 -28.37 18.41 -16.81
C ASN A 629 -27.40 17.30 -17.23
N GLN A 630 -27.29 17.07 -18.55
CA GLN A 630 -26.41 16.04 -19.11
C GLN A 630 -24.92 16.33 -18.86
N GLU A 631 -24.54 17.59 -18.63
CA GLU A 631 -23.16 18.01 -18.34
C GLU A 631 -22.81 17.95 -16.85
N THR A 632 -23.70 17.36 -16.04
CA THR A 632 -23.44 17.10 -14.62
C THR A 632 -22.16 16.29 -14.45
N ARG A 633 -21.28 16.78 -13.58
CA ARG A 633 -20.16 15.99 -13.05
C ARG A 633 -20.42 15.60 -11.60
N THR A 634 -20.24 14.32 -11.32
CA THR A 634 -20.56 13.70 -10.02
C THR A 634 -19.31 13.22 -9.32
N LEU A 635 -19.19 13.54 -8.03
CA LEU A 635 -18.20 12.97 -7.13
C LEU A 635 -18.91 12.10 -6.08
N LEU A 636 -18.69 10.79 -6.14
CA LEU A 636 -19.32 9.79 -5.27
C LEU A 636 -18.32 9.33 -4.20
N PHE A 637 -18.56 9.71 -2.94
CA PHE A 637 -17.75 9.31 -1.80
C PHE A 637 -18.27 8.05 -1.14
N VAL A 638 -17.34 7.12 -0.87
CA VAL A 638 -17.62 5.83 -0.23
C VAL A 638 -16.56 5.51 0.84
N GLN A 639 -16.90 4.66 1.81
CA GLN A 639 -16.01 4.40 2.95
C GLN A 639 -14.84 3.43 2.64
N THR A 640 -15.08 2.41 1.82
CA THR A 640 -14.11 1.30 1.62
C THR A 640 -13.76 1.11 0.15
N ARG A 641 -12.59 0.52 -0.11
CA ARG A 641 -12.12 0.24 -1.47
C ARG A 641 -12.92 -0.86 -2.15
N SER A 642 -13.29 -1.90 -1.40
CA SER A 642 -14.17 -2.95 -1.91
C SER A 642 -15.51 -2.37 -2.40
N LEU A 643 -16.03 -1.35 -1.71
CA LEU A 643 -17.24 -0.65 -2.14
C LEU A 643 -17.03 0.19 -3.41
N VAL A 644 -15.86 0.79 -3.57
CA VAL A 644 -15.50 1.51 -4.82
C VAL A 644 -15.56 0.55 -6.00
N ASP A 645 -14.91 -0.60 -5.89
CA ASP A 645 -14.86 -1.61 -6.95
C ASP A 645 -16.26 -2.16 -7.24
N ALA A 646 -17.06 -2.44 -6.20
CA ALA A 646 -18.44 -2.91 -6.33
C ALA A 646 -19.35 -1.87 -7.02
N LEU A 647 -19.28 -0.60 -6.61
CA LEU A 647 -20.12 0.46 -7.18
C LEU A 647 -19.70 0.82 -8.61
N LYS A 648 -18.41 0.73 -8.94
CA LYS A 648 -17.95 0.85 -10.33
C LYS A 648 -18.62 -0.22 -11.20
N LYS A 649 -18.49 -1.50 -10.83
CA LYS A 649 -19.11 -2.62 -11.56
C LYS A 649 -20.62 -2.44 -11.66
N TRP A 650 -21.27 -2.04 -10.57
CA TRP A 650 -22.71 -1.78 -10.57
C TRP A 650 -23.13 -0.69 -11.57
N ILE A 651 -22.42 0.43 -11.64
CA ILE A 651 -22.71 1.50 -12.62
C ILE A 651 -22.46 1.02 -14.05
N GLU A 652 -21.38 0.28 -14.30
CA GLU A 652 -21.02 -0.24 -15.64
C GLU A 652 -22.00 -1.32 -16.15
N GLU A 653 -22.55 -2.12 -15.24
CA GLU A 653 -23.50 -3.19 -15.54
C GLU A 653 -24.96 -2.70 -15.57
N THR A 654 -25.28 -1.57 -14.93
CA THR A 654 -26.64 -1.03 -14.90
C THR A 654 -26.99 -0.37 -16.25
N PRO A 655 -28.00 -0.87 -17.00
CA PRO A 655 -28.26 -0.40 -18.36
C PRO A 655 -28.52 1.11 -18.48
N THR A 656 -29.24 1.70 -17.52
CA THR A 656 -29.57 3.13 -17.53
C THR A 656 -28.41 4.04 -17.13
N LEU A 657 -27.36 3.50 -16.48
CA LEU A 657 -26.19 4.26 -16.01
C LEU A 657 -24.93 4.01 -16.85
N ARG A 658 -24.99 3.09 -17.81
CA ARG A 658 -23.86 2.64 -18.63
C ARG A 658 -23.13 3.76 -19.38
N PHE A 659 -23.81 4.87 -19.64
CA PHE A 659 -23.24 6.05 -20.29
C PHE A 659 -22.23 6.82 -19.43
N LEU A 660 -22.19 6.60 -18.11
CA LEU A 660 -21.41 7.41 -17.16
C LEU A 660 -19.92 7.08 -17.06
N LYS A 661 -19.50 5.90 -17.56
CA LYS A 661 -18.11 5.40 -17.55
C LYS A 661 -17.32 5.81 -16.29
N PRO A 662 -17.60 5.18 -15.12
CA PRO A 662 -17.08 5.62 -13.82
C PRO A 662 -15.56 5.46 -13.68
N ASP A 663 -14.91 6.55 -13.26
CA ASP A 663 -13.51 6.54 -12.83
C ASP A 663 -13.37 6.29 -11.33
N ILE A 664 -12.20 5.80 -10.90
CA ILE A 664 -11.91 5.46 -9.50
C ILE A 664 -10.77 6.32 -8.95
N LEU A 665 -10.91 6.84 -7.74
CA LEU A 665 -9.84 7.48 -6.98
C LEU A 665 -9.70 6.90 -5.56
N ILE A 666 -8.77 5.96 -5.38
CA ILE A 666 -8.47 5.33 -4.09
C ILE A 666 -7.03 5.58 -3.62
N GLY A 667 -6.81 5.46 -2.31
CA GLY A 667 -5.48 5.64 -1.71
C GLY A 667 -4.51 4.51 -2.03
N ARG A 668 -3.22 4.77 -1.83
CA ARG A 668 -2.10 3.92 -2.29
C ARG A 668 -1.93 2.54 -1.64
N GLY A 669 -2.85 2.07 -0.80
CA GLY A 669 -2.64 0.82 -0.07
C GLY A 669 -1.87 0.91 1.21
N ARG A 670 -2.02 -0.12 2.05
CA ARG A 670 -0.97 -0.45 3.03
C ARG A 670 0.21 -1.00 2.24
N ARG A 671 1.42 -0.69 2.69
CA ARG A 671 2.71 -0.99 2.02
C ARG A 671 2.95 -2.47 1.68
N GLU A 672 2.16 -3.38 2.22
CA GLU A 672 2.31 -4.84 2.11
C GLU A 672 1.21 -5.53 1.29
N ASN A 673 0.10 -4.83 0.99
CA ASN A 673 -1.04 -5.39 0.26
C ASN A 673 -1.13 -4.78 -1.15
N ILE A 674 -1.56 -5.59 -2.12
CA ILE A 674 -1.71 -5.26 -3.55
C ILE A 674 -2.81 -4.19 -3.80
N THR A 675 -3.56 -3.78 -2.77
CA THR A 675 -4.75 -2.94 -2.94
C THR A 675 -4.41 -1.45 -2.91
N GLY A 676 -4.73 -0.69 -3.96
CA GLY A 676 -4.60 0.78 -4.01
C GLY A 676 -4.15 1.33 -5.38
N MET A 677 -4.19 2.65 -5.56
CA MET A 677 -3.73 3.30 -6.80
C MET A 677 -2.35 3.96 -6.63
N THR A 678 -1.53 3.90 -7.68
CA THR A 678 -0.26 4.62 -7.76
C THR A 678 -0.50 6.13 -7.93
N LEU A 679 0.54 6.95 -7.70
CA LEU A 679 0.45 8.39 -7.96
C LEU A 679 0.16 8.76 -9.40
N PRO A 680 0.91 8.22 -10.40
CA PRO A 680 0.64 8.54 -11.80
C PRO A 680 -0.80 8.20 -12.15
N SER A 681 -1.26 7.01 -11.79
CA SER A 681 -2.65 6.58 -12.01
C SER A 681 -3.68 7.52 -11.37
N GLN A 682 -3.43 8.01 -10.14
CA GLN A 682 -4.32 9.02 -9.52
C GLN A 682 -4.32 10.33 -10.31
N LYS A 683 -3.17 10.78 -10.81
CA LYS A 683 -3.04 12.00 -11.60
C LYS A 683 -3.72 11.87 -12.96
N ASP A 684 -3.53 10.75 -13.64
CA ASP A 684 -4.12 10.46 -14.95
C ASP A 684 -5.65 10.41 -14.84
N VAL A 685 -6.18 9.76 -13.81
CA VAL A 685 -7.63 9.76 -13.53
C VAL A 685 -8.14 11.16 -13.24
N LEU A 686 -7.43 11.98 -12.46
CA LEU A 686 -7.84 13.36 -12.18
C LEU A 686 -7.79 14.26 -13.42
N GLN A 687 -6.83 14.05 -14.32
CA GLN A 687 -6.73 14.76 -15.59
C GLN A 687 -7.81 14.32 -16.58
N SER A 688 -8.05 13.00 -16.68
CA SER A 688 -9.17 12.43 -17.43
C SER A 688 -10.49 13.01 -16.93
N PHE A 689 -10.75 12.95 -15.63
CA PHE A 689 -11.98 13.50 -15.03
C PHE A 689 -12.13 15.02 -15.19
N LYS A 690 -11.04 15.77 -15.47
CA LYS A 690 -11.11 17.21 -15.80
C LYS A 690 -11.36 17.44 -17.29
N ASN A 691 -10.59 16.80 -18.16
CA ASN A 691 -10.51 17.15 -19.57
C ASN A 691 -11.41 16.29 -20.45
N ASN A 692 -11.72 15.05 -20.04
CA ASN A 692 -12.53 14.13 -20.80
C ASN A 692 -14.03 14.39 -20.54
N SER A 693 -14.79 14.63 -21.61
CA SER A 693 -16.24 14.78 -21.55
C SER A 693 -16.98 13.47 -21.24
N GLU A 694 -16.35 12.32 -21.46
CA GLU A 694 -16.96 11.01 -21.19
C GLU A 694 -16.87 10.59 -19.71
N SER A 695 -15.87 11.06 -18.97
CA SER A 695 -15.73 10.74 -17.54
C SER A 695 -16.56 11.71 -16.70
N LYS A 696 -17.83 11.35 -16.46
CA LYS A 696 -18.79 12.22 -15.76
C LYS A 696 -18.94 11.88 -14.28
N ILE A 697 -18.55 10.68 -13.84
CA ILE A 697 -18.61 10.27 -12.42
C ILE A 697 -17.27 9.76 -11.91
N LEU A 698 -16.83 10.29 -10.76
CA LEU A 698 -15.63 9.86 -10.05
C LEU A 698 -16.03 9.23 -8.71
N ILE A 699 -15.70 7.96 -8.52
CA ILE A 699 -15.93 7.23 -7.27
C ILE A 699 -14.66 7.29 -6.43
N ALA A 700 -14.73 7.90 -5.24
CA ALA A 700 -13.57 8.16 -4.41
C ALA A 700 -13.74 7.71 -2.96
N THR A 701 -12.64 7.31 -2.34
CA THR A 701 -12.55 7.23 -0.87
C THR A 701 -12.07 8.57 -0.30
N SER A 702 -11.75 8.61 1.00
CA SER A 702 -11.27 9.82 1.71
C SER A 702 -10.00 10.49 1.13
N VAL A 703 -9.38 9.92 0.10
CA VAL A 703 -8.28 10.56 -0.64
C VAL A 703 -8.72 11.89 -1.24
N ALA A 704 -9.93 11.93 -1.79
CA ALA A 704 -10.51 13.12 -2.42
C ALA A 704 -10.99 14.19 -1.41
N ASP A 705 -11.02 13.88 -0.10
CA ASP A 705 -11.47 14.83 0.93
C ASP A 705 -10.66 16.13 0.87
N GLU A 706 -9.32 16.04 0.82
CA GLU A 706 -8.43 17.16 1.13
C GLU A 706 -7.35 17.40 0.06
N GLY A 707 -7.07 18.68 -0.21
CA GLY A 707 -5.87 19.19 -0.88
C GLY A 707 -5.71 18.90 -2.38
N ILE A 708 -6.37 17.88 -2.93
CA ILE A 708 -6.26 17.54 -4.36
C ILE A 708 -7.19 18.43 -5.18
N ASP A 709 -6.70 18.99 -6.28
CA ASP A 709 -7.54 19.75 -7.21
C ASP A 709 -8.34 18.82 -8.13
N ILE A 710 -9.66 18.83 -7.93
CA ILE A 710 -10.66 18.06 -8.68
C ILE A 710 -11.48 19.05 -9.53
N ALA A 711 -11.98 18.59 -10.68
CA ALA A 711 -12.91 19.33 -11.51
C ALA A 711 -14.08 19.90 -10.68
N GLN A 712 -14.71 20.97 -11.16
CA GLN A 712 -15.90 21.50 -10.52
C GLN A 712 -17.05 20.50 -10.69
N CYS A 713 -17.56 19.94 -9.57
CA CYS A 713 -18.68 19.02 -9.60
C CYS A 713 -20.00 19.76 -9.40
N ASN A 714 -21.04 19.30 -10.08
CA ASN A 714 -22.42 19.72 -9.86
C ASN A 714 -23.08 18.88 -8.77
N LEU A 715 -22.66 17.62 -8.63
CA LEU A 715 -23.24 16.70 -7.66
C LEU A 715 -22.16 16.07 -6.79
N VAL A 716 -22.30 16.17 -5.47
CA VAL A 716 -21.49 15.43 -4.50
C VAL A 716 -22.40 14.45 -3.77
N LEU A 717 -22.15 13.16 -3.97
CA LEU A 717 -22.91 12.08 -3.33
C LEU A 717 -22.08 11.47 -2.20
N LEU A 718 -22.63 11.43 -1.00
CA LEU A 718 -22.03 10.78 0.16
C LEU A 718 -22.80 9.48 0.40
N TYR A 719 -22.24 8.35 -0.02
CA TYR A 719 -22.90 7.05 0.13
C TYR A 719 -22.41 6.34 1.39
N GLU A 720 -23.29 6.29 2.40
CA GLU A 720 -22.98 5.82 3.76
C GLU A 720 -21.74 6.53 4.36
N TYR A 721 -21.42 7.75 3.91
CA TYR A 721 -20.15 8.42 4.19
C TYR A 721 -20.35 9.68 5.05
N VAL A 722 -19.85 9.66 6.30
CA VAL A 722 -19.95 10.80 7.22
C VAL A 722 -18.63 11.06 7.96
N GLY A 723 -18.08 12.26 7.76
CA GLY A 723 -16.83 12.72 8.36
C GLY A 723 -17.00 13.48 9.68
N ASN A 724 -15.97 14.26 10.02
CA ASN A 724 -16.04 15.33 11.01
C ASN A 724 -16.42 16.66 10.31
N VAL A 725 -16.60 17.74 11.08
CA VAL A 725 -16.94 19.07 10.55
C VAL A 725 -15.95 19.58 9.49
N ILE A 726 -14.65 19.33 9.65
CA ILE A 726 -13.61 19.77 8.70
C ILE A 726 -13.79 19.07 7.36
N LYS A 727 -13.89 17.73 7.37
CA LYS A 727 -14.15 16.91 6.19
C LYS A 727 -15.47 17.26 5.53
N MET A 728 -16.52 17.50 6.33
CA MET A 728 -17.83 17.93 5.82
C MET A 728 -17.69 19.20 4.97
N ILE A 729 -17.00 20.22 5.49
CA ILE A 729 -16.82 21.51 4.80
C ILE A 729 -15.97 21.32 3.53
N GLN A 730 -14.88 20.55 3.62
CA GLN A 730 -13.98 20.30 2.48
C GLN A 730 -14.65 19.51 1.35
N VAL A 731 -15.35 18.43 1.70
CA VAL A 731 -16.10 17.57 0.76
C VAL A 731 -17.25 18.34 0.12
N ARG A 732 -18.01 19.09 0.93
CA ARG A 732 -19.06 19.97 0.43
C ARG A 732 -18.49 21.00 -0.57
N GLY A 733 -17.32 21.57 -0.28
CA GLY A 733 -16.62 22.51 -1.16
C GLY A 733 -16.07 21.92 -2.47
N ARG A 734 -16.23 20.60 -2.72
CA ARG A 734 -15.94 19.99 -4.04
C ARG A 734 -17.10 20.22 -5.02
N GLY A 735 -18.33 20.34 -4.53
CA GLY A 735 -19.46 20.81 -5.29
C GLY A 735 -19.41 22.33 -5.33
N ARG A 736 -18.82 22.92 -6.38
CA ARG A 736 -18.62 24.37 -6.49
C ARG A 736 -19.14 24.95 -7.80
N ALA A 737 -19.80 24.14 -8.62
CA ALA A 737 -20.50 24.62 -9.80
C ALA A 737 -21.79 25.35 -9.39
N LYS A 738 -22.27 26.27 -10.22
CA LYS A 738 -23.54 26.95 -9.97
C LYS A 738 -24.69 25.93 -9.90
N GLY A 739 -25.50 26.00 -8.85
CA GLY A 739 -26.61 25.06 -8.62
C GLY A 739 -26.17 23.68 -8.13
N SER A 740 -24.92 23.53 -7.64
CA SER A 740 -24.44 22.25 -7.16
C SER A 740 -25.18 21.75 -5.91
N LYS A 741 -25.30 20.43 -5.76
CA LYS A 741 -25.98 19.75 -4.64
C LYS A 741 -25.03 18.80 -3.92
N CYS A 742 -25.22 18.66 -2.60
CA CYS A 742 -24.49 17.72 -1.75
C CYS A 742 -25.50 16.80 -1.04
N ILE A 743 -25.54 15.52 -1.38
CA ILE A 743 -26.58 14.60 -0.92
C ILE A 743 -25.96 13.46 -0.10
N LEU A 744 -26.41 13.28 1.15
CA LEU A 744 -26.08 12.11 1.95
C LEU A 744 -27.15 11.03 1.74
N VAL A 745 -26.74 9.87 1.22
CA VAL A 745 -27.57 8.67 1.09
C VAL A 745 -27.14 7.68 2.16
N THR A 746 -28.04 7.35 3.09
CA THR A 746 -27.72 6.47 4.21
C THR A 746 -28.95 5.73 4.71
N SER A 747 -28.75 4.53 5.24
CA SER A 747 -29.74 3.75 5.98
C SER A 747 -29.68 3.94 7.50
N LYS A 748 -28.73 4.75 7.97
CA LYS A 748 -28.44 4.92 9.40
C LYS A 748 -28.88 6.31 9.85
N SER A 749 -29.94 6.39 10.66
CA SER A 749 -30.41 7.66 11.24
C SER A 749 -29.31 8.38 12.04
N GLU A 750 -28.45 7.62 12.72
CA GLU A 750 -27.28 8.14 13.45
C GLU A 750 -26.32 8.93 12.55
N GLN A 751 -26.15 8.53 11.30
CA GLN A 751 -25.30 9.24 10.33
C GLN A 751 -25.91 10.60 9.94
N VAL A 752 -27.23 10.64 9.74
CA VAL A 752 -27.97 11.90 9.49
C VAL A 752 -27.83 12.86 10.67
N GLU A 753 -28.03 12.36 11.90
CA GLU A 753 -27.91 13.18 13.11
C GLU A 753 -26.48 13.68 13.33
N LYS A 754 -25.47 12.83 13.07
CA LYS A 754 -24.06 13.25 13.11
C LYS A 754 -23.77 14.35 12.11
N GLU A 755 -24.34 14.28 10.91
CA GLU A 755 -24.10 15.30 9.88
C GLU A 755 -24.83 16.62 10.17
N LYS A 756 -26.05 16.57 10.71
CA LYS A 756 -26.72 17.75 11.27
C LYS A 756 -25.91 18.38 12.40
N MET A 757 -25.31 17.57 13.26
CA MET A 757 -24.42 18.06 14.32
C MET A 757 -23.17 18.72 13.75
N ASN A 758 -22.57 18.18 12.68
CA ASN A 758 -21.46 18.82 11.97
C ASN A 758 -21.85 20.19 11.40
N MET A 759 -23.06 20.35 10.85
CA MET A 759 -23.57 21.65 10.39
C MET A 759 -23.77 22.64 11.55
N LEU A 760 -24.18 22.17 12.72
CA LEU A 760 -24.23 23.01 13.92
C LEU A 760 -22.83 23.41 14.39
N HIS A 761 -21.86 22.49 14.36
CA HIS A 761 -20.47 22.77 14.69
C HIS A 761 -19.84 23.81 13.76
N GLU A 762 -20.18 23.82 12.48
CA GLU A 762 -19.76 24.88 11.54
C GLU A 762 -20.27 26.25 12.00
N LYS A 763 -21.56 26.37 12.35
CA LYS A 763 -22.11 27.63 12.88
C LYS A 763 -21.44 28.07 14.20
N ILE A 764 -21.16 27.11 15.09
CA ILE A 764 -20.45 27.37 16.35
C ILE A 764 -19.02 27.86 16.07
N MET A 765 -18.35 27.27 15.07
CA MET A 765 -17.01 27.68 14.64
C MET A 765 -17.02 29.13 14.14
N ASP A 766 -17.93 29.48 13.23
CA ASP A 766 -18.02 30.82 12.66
C ASP A 766 -18.26 31.86 13.75
N ASN A 767 -19.19 31.60 14.66
CA ASN A 767 -19.46 32.46 15.81
C ASN A 767 -18.23 32.62 16.72
N ALA A 768 -17.46 31.54 16.95
CA ALA A 768 -16.25 31.59 17.76
C ALA A 768 -15.14 32.42 17.09
N ILE A 769 -14.98 32.30 15.77
CA ILE A 769 -14.05 33.13 14.99
C ILE A 769 -14.46 34.60 15.07
N GLU A 770 -15.75 34.90 14.86
CA GLU A 770 -16.26 36.27 14.94
C GLU A 770 -16.04 36.90 16.32
N LEU A 771 -16.22 36.15 17.41
CA LEU A 771 -15.90 36.62 18.76
C LEU A 771 -14.40 36.92 18.91
N LEU A 772 -13.54 36.00 18.49
CA LEU A 772 -12.09 36.19 18.55
C LEU A 772 -11.59 37.36 17.69
N GLN A 773 -12.25 37.66 16.58
CA GLN A 773 -11.94 38.80 15.72
C GLN A 773 -12.49 40.13 16.25
N LYS A 774 -13.55 40.11 17.06
CA LYS A 774 -14.12 41.28 17.74
C LYS A 774 -13.35 41.63 19.01
N ASP A 775 -12.92 40.62 19.75
CA ASP A 775 -12.10 40.79 20.94
C ASP A 775 -10.75 41.44 20.57
N ASN A 776 -10.21 42.26 21.47
CA ASN A 776 -8.95 42.96 21.23
C ASN A 776 -7.83 41.95 20.95
N GLN A 777 -7.03 42.17 19.89
CA GLN A 777 -5.87 41.36 19.50
C GLN A 777 -4.91 41.08 20.68
N ALA A 778 -4.89 41.95 21.69
CA ALA A 778 -4.17 41.75 22.95
C ALA A 778 -4.64 40.51 23.74
N TYR A 779 -5.95 40.23 23.77
CA TYR A 779 -6.51 39.05 24.44
C TYR A 779 -5.98 37.77 23.82
N LEU A 780 -6.13 37.61 22.50
CA LEU A 780 -5.67 36.41 21.78
C LEU A 780 -4.15 36.23 21.95
N THR A 781 -3.38 37.30 21.82
CA THR A 781 -1.92 37.28 22.02
C THR A 781 -1.55 36.78 23.43
N SER A 782 -2.21 37.28 24.47
CA SER A 782 -1.95 36.86 25.85
C SER A 782 -2.35 35.39 26.11
N LYS A 783 -3.50 34.96 25.58
CA LYS A 783 -4.01 33.59 25.71
C LYS A 783 -3.09 32.60 25.00
N VAL A 784 -2.66 32.90 23.78
CA VAL A 784 -1.70 32.10 23.01
C VAL A 784 -0.40 31.90 23.78
N MET A 785 0.18 32.98 24.32
CA MET A 785 1.44 32.90 25.07
C MET A 785 1.31 32.01 26.32
N ASN A 786 0.19 32.09 27.03
CA ASN A 786 -0.06 31.27 28.23
C ASN A 786 -0.20 29.78 27.87
N LEU A 787 -0.97 29.47 26.82
CA LEU A 787 -1.15 28.10 26.35
C LEU A 787 0.17 27.47 25.88
N GLN A 788 1.02 28.22 25.18
CA GLN A 788 2.34 27.76 24.75
C GLN A 788 3.25 27.39 25.94
N LYS A 789 3.26 28.23 26.99
CA LYS A 789 4.04 27.97 28.22
C LYS A 789 3.53 26.72 28.95
N GLU A 790 2.21 26.55 29.03
CA GLU A 790 1.59 25.37 29.65
C GLU A 790 1.92 24.09 28.89
N GLU A 791 1.75 24.08 27.56
CA GLU A 791 2.04 22.90 26.75
C GLU A 791 3.53 22.53 26.80
N LYS A 792 4.45 23.50 26.77
CA LYS A 792 5.90 23.25 26.94
C LYS A 792 6.20 22.58 28.27
N ARG A 793 5.67 23.11 29.39
CA ARG A 793 5.84 22.51 30.73
C ARG A 793 5.33 21.07 30.79
N LEU A 794 4.15 20.80 30.22
CA LEU A 794 3.58 19.44 30.18
C LEU A 794 4.43 18.48 29.36
N ARG A 795 5.01 18.93 28.23
CA ARG A 795 5.93 18.11 27.41
C ARG A 795 7.22 17.79 28.16
N GLU A 796 7.82 18.78 28.83
CA GLU A 796 9.04 18.59 29.62
C GLU A 796 8.80 17.61 30.78
N PHE A 797 7.68 17.75 31.48
CA PHE A 797 7.29 16.82 32.54
C PHE A 797 7.11 15.38 32.03
N LYS A 798 6.45 15.19 30.88
CA LYS A 798 6.32 13.87 30.25
C LYS A 798 7.67 13.26 29.86
N ARG A 799 8.57 14.05 29.26
CA ARG A 799 9.94 13.61 28.92
C ARG A 799 10.72 13.13 30.15
N VAL A 800 10.55 13.79 31.30
CA VAL A 800 11.17 13.35 32.57
C VAL A 800 10.60 12.02 33.04
N ILE A 801 9.30 11.79 32.92
CA ILE A 801 8.66 10.50 33.27
C ILE A 801 9.13 9.38 32.33
N GLU A 802 9.19 9.65 31.03
CA GLU A 802 9.63 8.68 30.03
C GLU A 802 11.09 8.27 30.23
N ARG A 803 11.99 9.22 30.53
CA ARG A 803 13.39 8.93 30.90
C ARG A 803 13.54 8.12 32.18
N LYS A 804 12.55 8.16 33.08
CA LYS A 804 12.54 7.37 34.33
C LYS A 804 12.00 5.94 34.16
N LYS A 805 11.40 5.59 33.01
CA LYS A 805 11.07 4.19 32.71
C LYS A 805 12.35 3.45 32.33
N THR A 806 12.95 2.76 33.28
CA THR A 806 14.08 1.86 33.01
C THR A 806 13.63 0.71 32.12
N LYS A 807 14.28 0.55 30.97
CA LYS A 807 14.18 -0.67 30.18
C LYS A 807 14.75 -1.81 31.03
N LYS A 808 14.04 -2.93 31.09
CA LYS A 808 14.40 -4.04 31.97
C LYS A 808 15.41 -4.94 31.27
N GLY A 809 16.58 -5.12 31.88
CA GLY A 809 17.50 -6.19 31.50
C GLY A 809 16.83 -7.57 31.60
N GLY A 810 17.26 -8.51 30.78
CA GLY A 810 16.91 -9.93 30.89
C GLY A 810 16.72 -10.65 29.55
N SER A 811 17.01 -11.96 29.54
CA SER A 811 16.94 -12.83 28.34
C SER A 811 15.50 -12.98 27.85
N ARG A 812 15.26 -12.56 26.61
CA ARG A 812 13.96 -12.65 25.95
C ARG A 812 14.10 -13.32 24.58
N ARG A 813 13.10 -14.09 24.21
CA ARG A 813 13.01 -14.73 22.88
C ARG A 813 11.74 -14.33 22.15
N LEU A 814 11.85 -14.24 20.83
CA LEU A 814 10.75 -13.97 19.93
C LEU A 814 10.29 -15.27 19.29
N VAL A 815 8.99 -15.49 19.28
CA VAL A 815 8.34 -16.60 18.58
C VAL A 815 7.32 -16.08 17.56
N CYS A 816 7.04 -16.88 16.54
CA CYS A 816 6.04 -16.53 15.52
C CYS A 816 4.67 -16.24 16.14
N GLY A 817 4.04 -15.13 15.76
CA GLY A 817 2.69 -14.80 16.22
C GLY A 817 1.60 -15.79 15.79
N LYS A 818 1.78 -16.54 14.69
CA LYS A 818 0.79 -17.51 14.18
C LYS A 818 1.01 -18.92 14.77
N CYS A 819 2.21 -19.49 14.59
CA CYS A 819 2.50 -20.88 14.95
C CYS A 819 3.40 -21.05 16.19
N LYS A 820 3.83 -19.98 16.86
CA LYS A 820 4.73 -20.02 18.03
C LYS A 820 6.11 -20.68 17.81
N THR A 821 6.48 -20.99 16.57
CA THR A 821 7.84 -21.46 16.25
C THR A 821 8.88 -20.41 16.66
N PHE A 822 9.99 -20.86 17.23
CA PHE A 822 11.07 -19.97 17.65
C PHE A 822 11.70 -19.23 16.47
N ALA A 823 11.78 -17.90 16.58
CA ALA A 823 12.32 -17.01 15.57
C ALA A 823 13.76 -16.59 15.91
N CYS A 824 13.95 -15.72 16.90
CA CYS A 824 15.27 -15.20 17.30
C CYS A 824 15.29 -14.78 18.77
N LYS A 825 16.47 -14.51 19.33
CA LYS A 825 16.58 -13.88 20.66
C LYS A 825 16.50 -12.36 20.54
N ALA A 826 16.15 -11.69 21.63
CA ALA A 826 16.16 -10.22 21.70
C ALA A 826 17.57 -9.64 21.54
N GLU A 827 18.59 -10.37 22.00
CA GLU A 827 20.01 -10.00 21.91
C GLU A 827 20.53 -9.96 20.47
N ASP A 828 19.93 -10.79 19.60
CA ASP A 828 20.25 -10.85 18.18
C ASP A 828 19.69 -9.63 17.41
N ILE A 829 18.84 -8.82 18.04
CA ILE A 829 18.15 -7.71 17.38
C ILE A 829 19.00 -6.44 17.52
N LYS A 830 19.36 -5.86 16.38
CA LYS A 830 20.02 -4.57 16.28
C LYS A 830 19.10 -3.53 15.67
N THR A 831 19.29 -2.28 16.08
CA THR A 831 18.48 -1.15 15.61
C THR A 831 19.27 -0.30 14.62
N ILE A 832 18.76 -0.17 13.39
CA ILE A 832 19.27 0.77 12.38
C ILE A 832 18.45 2.06 12.45
N LYS A 833 19.15 3.20 12.60
CA LYS A 833 18.56 4.56 12.67
C LYS A 833 17.38 4.69 13.65
N ASN A 834 17.46 4.00 14.79
CA ASN A 834 16.46 4.00 15.86
C ASN A 834 15.02 3.60 15.44
N SER A 835 14.85 3.00 14.25
CA SER A 835 13.52 2.73 13.67
C SER A 835 13.40 1.36 13.02
N HIS A 836 14.48 0.85 12.44
CA HIS A 836 14.50 -0.44 11.75
C HIS A 836 15.17 -1.48 12.63
N HIS A 837 14.59 -2.67 12.70
CA HIS A 837 15.03 -3.71 13.63
C HIS A 837 15.44 -4.92 12.80
N VAL A 838 16.74 -5.23 12.83
CA VAL A 838 17.34 -6.32 12.05
C VAL A 838 17.81 -7.41 12.97
N VAL A 839 17.71 -8.66 12.51
CA VAL A 839 18.22 -9.82 13.23
C VAL A 839 19.60 -10.17 12.70
N MET A 840 20.61 -10.11 13.58
CA MET A 840 22.00 -10.42 13.27
C MET A 840 22.34 -11.81 13.82
N ASN A 841 21.90 -12.85 13.12
CA ASN A 841 22.19 -14.24 13.48
C ASN A 841 22.05 -15.13 12.24
N ASP A 842 23.13 -15.80 11.83
CA ASP A 842 23.15 -16.64 10.63
C ASP A 842 22.13 -17.79 10.72
N SER A 843 21.87 -18.31 11.93
CA SER A 843 20.85 -19.35 12.15
C SER A 843 19.41 -18.87 11.98
N PHE A 844 19.20 -17.56 11.80
CA PHE A 844 17.88 -17.01 11.49
C PHE A 844 17.45 -17.31 10.06
N GLU A 845 18.39 -17.39 9.11
CA GLU A 845 18.11 -17.66 7.69
C GLU A 845 17.43 -19.02 7.45
N GLU A 846 17.71 -19.99 8.31
CA GLU A 846 17.09 -21.32 8.23
C GLU A 846 15.59 -21.32 8.57
N ARG A 847 15.08 -20.26 9.22
CA ARG A 847 13.76 -20.20 9.85
C ARG A 847 12.73 -19.37 9.09
N TYR A 848 13.17 -18.63 8.07
CA TYR A 848 12.28 -17.83 7.23
C TYR A 848 12.37 -18.24 5.76
N ALA A 849 11.30 -17.98 5.02
CA ALA A 849 11.26 -18.04 3.57
C ALA A 849 11.12 -16.63 3.00
N THR A 850 11.63 -16.40 1.80
CA THR A 850 11.50 -15.12 1.13
C THR A 850 10.74 -15.24 -0.17
N GLN A 851 10.04 -14.17 -0.55
CA GLN A 851 9.48 -14.02 -1.90
C GLN A 851 9.81 -12.63 -2.43
N PRO A 852 10.07 -12.48 -3.74
CA PRO A 852 10.32 -11.18 -4.36
C PRO A 852 9.28 -10.14 -3.93
N HIS A 853 9.76 -8.99 -3.45
CA HIS A 853 8.85 -7.91 -3.08
C HIS A 853 8.25 -7.34 -4.37
N LYS A 854 6.92 -7.40 -4.54
CA LYS A 854 6.23 -6.99 -5.78
C LYS A 854 6.47 -5.53 -6.23
N LYS A 855 7.02 -4.69 -5.33
CA LYS A 855 7.40 -3.29 -5.56
C LYS A 855 8.61 -2.88 -4.72
N PRO A 856 9.85 -3.26 -5.07
CA PRO A 856 11.03 -2.90 -4.28
C PRO A 856 11.17 -1.38 -4.23
N ARG A 857 11.53 -0.83 -3.07
CA ARG A 857 11.72 0.62 -2.86
C ARG A 857 12.87 0.87 -1.90
N SER A 858 13.61 1.95 -2.13
CA SER A 858 14.61 2.46 -1.19
C SER A 858 14.02 3.54 -0.30
N PHE A 859 14.35 3.50 0.99
CA PHE A 859 14.01 4.54 1.95
C PHE A 859 15.15 4.69 2.96
N ASP A 860 15.68 5.91 3.08
CA ASP A 860 16.66 6.26 4.11
C ASP A 860 17.91 5.34 4.11
N GLY A 861 18.40 5.00 2.91
CA GLY A 861 19.55 4.09 2.71
C GLY A 861 19.22 2.60 2.84
N ILE A 862 17.96 2.23 3.14
CA ILE A 862 17.48 0.84 3.19
C ILE A 862 16.70 0.51 1.91
N MET A 863 17.20 -0.40 1.10
CA MET A 863 16.53 -0.86 -0.13
C MET A 863 15.85 -2.21 0.09
N LYS A 864 14.52 -2.22 0.01
CA LYS A 864 13.73 -3.45 0.19
C LYS A 864 13.93 -4.39 -1.00
N LYS A 865 14.26 -5.66 -0.72
CA LYS A 865 14.45 -6.70 -1.74
C LYS A 865 13.28 -7.70 -1.74
N ASN A 866 13.05 -8.39 -0.63
CA ASN A 866 12.07 -9.48 -0.55
C ASN A 866 11.09 -9.29 0.62
N LYS A 867 9.94 -9.96 0.56
CA LYS A 867 9.08 -10.20 1.73
C LYS A 867 9.62 -11.37 2.53
N LEU A 868 9.53 -11.27 3.86
CA LEU A 868 10.03 -12.26 4.82
C LEU A 868 8.83 -13.00 5.44
N PHE A 869 8.79 -14.32 5.34
CA PHE A 869 7.71 -15.15 5.87
C PHE A 869 8.25 -16.24 6.80
N CYS A 870 7.45 -16.64 7.77
CA CYS A 870 7.72 -17.83 8.57
C CYS A 870 7.78 -19.07 7.67
N LYS A 871 8.87 -19.84 7.76
CA LYS A 871 9.05 -21.06 6.96
C LYS A 871 8.02 -22.15 7.30
N GLU A 872 7.59 -22.22 8.56
CA GLU A 872 6.65 -23.25 9.04
C GLU A 872 5.18 -22.99 8.67
N CYS A 873 4.75 -21.73 8.61
CA CYS A 873 3.32 -21.40 8.50
C CYS A 873 2.97 -20.29 7.50
N GLY A 874 3.96 -19.78 6.78
CA GLY A 874 3.80 -18.70 5.79
C GLY A 874 3.45 -17.32 6.38
N TYR A 875 3.51 -17.15 7.71
CA TYR A 875 3.11 -15.90 8.34
C TYR A 875 4.11 -14.77 8.07
N ASP A 876 3.62 -13.60 7.66
CA ASP A 876 4.46 -12.46 7.31
C ASP A 876 5.24 -11.91 8.51
N TRP A 877 6.56 -11.99 8.46
CA TRP A 877 7.49 -11.54 9.50
C TRP A 877 8.11 -10.18 9.21
N GLY A 878 8.04 -9.69 7.96
CA GLY A 878 8.66 -8.43 7.57
C GLY A 878 9.18 -8.44 6.13
N ILE A 879 10.42 -7.98 5.96
CA ILE A 879 11.11 -7.85 4.67
C ILE A 879 12.60 -8.20 4.80
N THR A 880 13.25 -8.51 3.68
CA THR A 880 14.71 -8.37 3.59
C THR A 880 15.06 -7.09 2.84
N ALA A 881 16.15 -6.45 3.24
CA ALA A 881 16.60 -5.21 2.66
C ALA A 881 18.13 -5.14 2.59
N SER A 882 18.68 -4.35 1.67
CA SER A 882 20.08 -3.93 1.76
C SER A 882 20.22 -2.62 2.53
N TYR A 883 21.29 -2.48 3.30
CA TYR A 883 21.66 -1.26 4.00
C TYR A 883 23.17 -1.09 3.91
N LEU A 884 23.63 0.08 3.44
CA LEU A 884 25.03 0.33 3.11
C LEU A 884 25.56 -0.72 2.12
N THR A 885 26.61 -1.46 2.47
CA THR A 885 27.19 -2.55 1.68
C THR A 885 26.61 -3.92 1.98
N ILE A 886 25.74 -4.04 3.00
CA ILE A 886 25.24 -5.33 3.46
C ILE A 886 23.94 -5.64 2.74
N GLU A 887 23.91 -6.78 2.07
CA GLU A 887 22.73 -7.27 1.37
C GLU A 887 21.88 -8.20 2.24
N ASN A 888 20.60 -8.34 1.88
CA ASN A 888 19.67 -9.33 2.44
C ASN A 888 19.45 -9.28 3.97
N LEU A 889 19.66 -8.13 4.61
CA LEU A 889 19.37 -7.95 6.03
C LEU A 889 17.89 -8.21 6.34
N PRO A 890 17.57 -9.12 7.28
CA PRO A 890 16.19 -9.42 7.66
C PRO A 890 15.66 -8.32 8.59
N VAL A 891 14.78 -7.46 8.07
CA VAL A 891 14.10 -6.42 8.83
C VAL A 891 12.75 -6.94 9.30
N ILE A 892 12.61 -7.11 10.62
CA ILE A 892 11.43 -7.71 11.25
C ILE A 892 10.47 -6.67 11.83
N LYS A 893 9.18 -7.03 11.91
CA LYS A 893 8.14 -6.21 12.56
C LYS A 893 7.63 -6.89 13.83
N ILE A 894 7.77 -6.24 15.00
CA ILE A 894 7.43 -6.84 16.29
C ILE A 894 5.98 -7.32 16.37
N GLU A 895 5.06 -6.68 15.63
CA GLU A 895 3.65 -7.09 15.57
C GLU A 895 3.46 -8.53 15.06
N SER A 896 4.43 -9.09 14.34
CA SER A 896 4.43 -10.45 13.84
C SER A 896 4.95 -11.48 14.84
N PHE A 897 5.45 -11.05 15.99
CA PHE A 897 6.08 -11.90 16.98
C PHE A 897 5.42 -11.77 18.35
N VAL A 898 5.68 -12.77 19.19
CA VAL A 898 5.34 -12.78 20.61
C VAL A 898 6.65 -12.86 21.37
N VAL A 899 6.81 -11.97 22.34
CA VAL A 899 8.00 -11.90 23.19
C VAL A 899 7.75 -12.75 24.42
N ILE A 900 8.67 -13.66 24.70
CA ILE A 900 8.64 -14.53 25.86
C ILE A 900 9.79 -14.13 26.78
N ASN A 901 9.47 -13.89 28.05
CA ASN A 901 10.46 -13.63 29.08
C ASN A 901 10.90 -14.95 29.72
N ASP A 902 12.12 -15.40 29.39
CA ASP A 902 12.66 -16.68 29.84
C ASP A 902 13.08 -16.66 31.32
N GLU A 903 13.16 -15.48 31.97
CA GLU A 903 13.57 -15.33 33.37
C GLU A 903 12.41 -15.45 34.36
N THR A 904 11.17 -15.37 33.87
CA THR A 904 9.98 -15.56 34.71
C THR A 904 9.60 -17.04 34.80
N PRO A 905 9.30 -17.60 36.00
CA PRO A 905 8.89 -18.99 36.14
C PRO A 905 7.67 -19.40 35.31
N ALA A 906 6.85 -18.41 34.92
CA ALA A 906 5.64 -18.58 34.11
C ALA A 906 5.83 -18.14 32.64
N GLN A 907 7.07 -18.06 32.13
CA GLN A 907 7.41 -17.71 30.73
C GLN A 907 6.49 -16.63 30.12
N GLN A 908 6.37 -15.49 30.80
CA GLN A 908 5.32 -14.51 30.51
C GLN A 908 5.36 -14.08 29.03
N GLN A 909 4.28 -14.38 28.30
CA GLN A 909 4.14 -14.03 26.89
C GLN A 909 3.52 -12.63 26.72
N GLN A 910 4.15 -11.79 25.90
CA GLN A 910 3.69 -10.44 25.61
C GLN A 910 3.64 -10.18 24.11
N HIS A 911 2.56 -9.53 23.67
CA HIS A 911 2.39 -9.07 22.29
C HIS A 911 2.50 -7.55 22.23
N PHE A 912 3.35 -7.05 21.34
CA PHE A 912 3.56 -5.61 21.14
C PHE A 912 3.08 -5.21 19.74
N LYS A 913 2.45 -4.04 19.63
CA LYS A 913 2.03 -3.48 18.33
C LYS A 913 3.14 -2.65 17.67
N SER A 914 4.07 -2.13 18.45
CA SER A 914 5.14 -1.24 17.99
C SER A 914 6.41 -1.49 18.78
N TRP A 915 7.56 -1.35 18.11
CA TRP A 915 8.87 -1.48 18.74
C TRP A 915 9.10 -0.44 19.85
N LYS A 916 8.38 0.70 19.82
CA LYS A 916 8.44 1.73 20.87
C LYS A 916 7.84 1.30 22.21
N ASP A 917 6.98 0.29 22.19
CA ASP A 917 6.27 -0.19 23.39
C ASP A 917 7.04 -1.32 24.10
N VAL A 918 8.13 -1.79 23.49
CA VAL A 918 8.93 -2.90 23.98
C VAL A 918 9.70 -2.51 25.24
N ASP A 919 9.77 -3.43 26.20
CA ASP A 919 10.29 -3.19 27.55
C ASP A 919 11.78 -3.57 27.73
N PHE A 920 12.44 -4.03 26.67
CA PHE A 920 13.85 -4.43 26.65
C PHE A 920 14.75 -3.50 25.82
N GLU A 921 16.04 -3.55 26.11
CA GLU A 921 17.06 -2.81 25.36
C GLU A 921 17.44 -3.53 24.08
N MET A 922 17.70 -2.75 23.04
CA MET A 922 18.18 -3.22 21.75
C MET A 922 19.39 -2.37 21.42
N GLU A 923 20.47 -3.02 21.00
CA GLU A 923 21.71 -2.33 20.66
C GLU A 923 21.57 -1.64 19.30
N GLU A 924 22.30 -0.53 19.12
CA GLU A 924 22.40 0.09 17.79
C GLU A 924 23.23 -0.82 16.87
N PHE A 925 22.89 -0.79 15.59
CA PHE A 925 23.64 -1.49 14.56
C PHE A 925 25.04 -0.86 14.42
N GLY A 926 26.05 -1.56 14.92
CA GLY A 926 27.47 -1.24 14.70
C GLY A 926 27.98 -1.89 13.42
N LEU A 927 28.73 -1.13 12.63
CA LEU A 927 29.51 -1.64 11.49
C LEU A 927 30.71 -2.47 11.96
#